data_AF-A0A7K8GF14-F1
#
_entry.id   AF-A0A7K8GF14-F1
#
_cell.length_a   1.000
_cell.length_b   1.000
_cell.length_c   1.000
_cell.angle_alpha   90.00
_cell.angle_beta   90.00
_cell.angle_gamma   90.00
#
_symmetry.space_group_name_H-M   'P 1'
#
loop_
_entity.id
_entity.type
_entity.pdbx_description
1 polymer ?
#
loop_
_entity_poly.entity_id
_entity_poly.type
_entity_poly.pdbx_seq_one_letter_code
_entity_poly.pdbx_strand_id
1 'polypeptide(L)'
;MKVLLLLLLSPLQGVGADGHREEDFRFCGDRNQTQESSVVYKDGSAGISIQNTAQALIIKRPFSPNRRNSSYKYSLPPTLGRYRFCIYWFESSRTLRLAYGKQSILLGGDPSSSIPWGQESQKTERTSAYIFNVSYVIKGGKNTSMDANDTYFFPASAENMPVWEQDVEKQLTALDSLIAQPLAPATGATEQHRLRRKLSELEKMLAKVELEGQNQTFGEATVHATVLRVQPSRAPQHLTFASQREEGGEVQGFTVDLPSSLFMMVKEREEVVEHRVLLMDINRQTMFQDENSSHVLGDKVVSISLVDTVVANLSDPVILTFFHGQLPRNVTPVCVFWQEDTSASSGSWDSYGCTTVTGSSQTECRCNHLTYFALLMVSSPEITAVHRNYLSIITYVGCLISALASICTIFFLYFRSKQRDQTTSMYIHMNLLVAIFLLDVTFLISEHLAASSSEAICTAGGLFLHFSLLSCLTWMGIEGYNLYRLVIEVFNAYHDHFLLKLCLVGWGFPFFCVMLIFLANWTNYGPFSIPIYESINGRTTYATICWITSPLIHNIVNLGFFSLVFLFNSVMLGAMVREILQQNKKGHKLKHVLALLGLSILLGIPWALIFFSFTSGVFCLVSLYIFTIINSLQGFLIFLWYWTMVLQARKSPDSQSSSDSAKLQPSSS
;
A
#
# COMPACT_ATOMS: atom_id res chain seq x y z
N MET A 1 65.96 -26.46 37.36
CA MET A 1 66.55 -25.10 37.22
C MET A 1 67.93 -25.28 36.60
N LYS A 2 68.24 -24.98 35.33
CA LYS A 2 67.63 -24.15 34.29
C LYS A 2 67.91 -24.83 32.94
N VAL A 3 66.85 -25.24 32.26
CA VAL A 3 66.75 -25.14 30.80
C VAL A 3 66.54 -23.65 30.53
N LEU A 4 67.61 -22.85 30.52
CA LEU A 4 67.57 -21.42 30.24
C LEU A 4 68.99 -20.86 30.10
N LEU A 5 69.53 -20.84 28.87
CA LEU A 5 70.42 -19.81 28.31
C LEU A 5 71.08 -20.37 27.05
N LEU A 6 70.43 -20.20 25.89
CA LEU A 6 71.09 -20.15 24.56
C LEU A 6 70.13 -19.72 23.43
N LEU A 7 68.96 -19.18 23.77
CA LEU A 7 68.11 -18.42 22.85
C LEU A 7 67.94 -17.03 23.44
N LEU A 8 68.82 -16.11 23.05
CA LEU A 8 68.66 -14.65 23.07
C LEU A 8 70.03 -14.05 22.74
N LEU A 9 70.21 -13.59 21.49
CA LEU A 9 70.96 -12.40 21.06
C LEU A 9 71.23 -12.49 19.55
N SER A 10 70.24 -12.05 18.77
CA SER A 10 70.39 -11.61 17.38
C SER A 10 71.06 -10.23 17.33
N PRO A 11 71.99 -9.96 16.39
CA PRO A 11 72.32 -8.59 16.01
C PRO A 11 71.84 -8.27 14.58
N LEU A 12 71.06 -7.19 14.51
CA LEU A 12 70.95 -6.19 13.43
C LEU A 12 70.66 -6.66 11.99
N GLN A 13 69.37 -6.67 11.65
CA GLN A 13 68.89 -6.35 10.30
C GLN A 13 68.89 -4.82 10.13
N GLY A 14 69.73 -4.33 9.21
CA GLY A 14 69.67 -2.98 8.68
C GLY A 14 68.79 -2.93 7.42
N VAL A 15 67.70 -2.17 7.53
CA VAL A 15 67.13 -1.22 6.54
C VAL A 15 66.93 -1.70 5.10
N GLY A 16 65.66 -1.87 4.72
CA GLY A 16 65.21 -1.93 3.32
C GLY A 16 63.84 -2.57 3.12
N ALA A 17 62.84 -2.14 3.91
CA ALA A 17 61.45 -2.54 3.69
C ALA A 17 60.85 -1.72 2.53
N ASP A 18 60.59 -2.37 1.40
CA ASP A 18 59.58 -1.92 0.43
C ASP A 18 58.56 -3.05 0.30
N GLY A 19 57.29 -2.75 0.59
CA GLY A 19 56.24 -3.74 0.72
C GLY A 19 55.97 -4.44 -0.61
N HIS A 20 56.07 -5.76 -0.65
CA HIS A 20 55.58 -6.56 -1.77
C HIS A 20 54.07 -6.39 -1.90
N ARG A 21 53.62 -5.48 -2.77
CA ARG A 21 52.28 -5.53 -3.34
C ARG A 21 52.27 -6.67 -4.35
N GLU A 22 51.50 -7.72 -4.07
CA GLU A 22 51.26 -8.82 -5.00
C GLU A 22 50.58 -8.28 -6.27
N GLU A 23 51.17 -8.50 -7.45
CA GLU A 23 50.56 -8.12 -8.72
C GLU A 23 49.46 -9.10 -9.17
N ASP A 24 48.35 -8.58 -9.69
CA ASP A 24 47.19 -9.38 -10.11
C ASP A 24 47.35 -9.93 -11.54
N PHE A 25 48.15 -9.25 -12.37
CA PHE A 25 48.56 -9.76 -13.68
C PHE A 25 49.97 -9.31 -14.04
N ARG A 26 50.74 -10.24 -14.63
CA ARG A 26 52.08 -9.98 -15.14
C ARG A 26 52.24 -10.60 -16.51
N PHE A 27 52.71 -9.83 -17.49
CA PHE A 27 53.09 -10.31 -18.81
C PHE A 27 54.52 -9.90 -19.12
N CYS A 28 55.40 -10.83 -19.45
CA CYS A 28 56.79 -10.55 -19.79
C CYS A 28 57.15 -11.16 -21.16
N GLY A 29 58.04 -10.48 -21.88
CA GLY A 29 58.57 -10.97 -23.14
C GLY A 29 59.82 -10.21 -23.58
N ASP A 30 60.50 -10.75 -24.58
CA ASP A 30 61.67 -10.14 -25.19
C ASP A 30 61.29 -9.55 -26.56
N ARG A 31 61.50 -8.24 -26.70
CA ARG A 31 61.22 -7.48 -27.92
C ARG A 31 62.52 -7.09 -28.61
N ASN A 32 62.60 -7.30 -29.91
CA ASN A 32 63.73 -6.81 -30.72
C ASN A 32 63.38 -5.44 -31.31
N GLN A 33 64.08 -4.39 -30.88
CA GLN A 33 63.87 -3.03 -31.34
C GLN A 33 64.84 -2.71 -32.48
N THR A 34 64.32 -2.71 -33.72
CA THR A 34 65.09 -2.51 -34.95
C THR A 34 65.11 -1.06 -35.43
N GLN A 35 64.22 -0.21 -34.90
CA GLN A 35 64.08 1.20 -35.24
C GLN A 35 63.55 1.99 -34.04
N GLU A 36 63.50 3.32 -34.15
CA GLU A 36 62.88 4.17 -33.13
C GLU A 36 61.44 3.76 -32.90
N SER A 37 61.09 3.53 -31.64
CA SER A 37 59.82 2.95 -31.25
C SER A 37 59.20 3.69 -30.09
N SER A 38 57.88 3.56 -29.96
CA SER A 38 57.12 4.13 -28.86
C SER A 38 56.22 3.10 -28.19
N VAL A 39 55.77 3.40 -26.98
CA VAL A 39 54.67 2.66 -26.34
C VAL A 39 53.41 3.47 -26.57
N VAL A 40 52.39 2.83 -27.15
CA VAL A 40 51.08 3.44 -27.37
C VAL A 40 50.09 2.74 -26.47
N TYR A 41 49.63 3.46 -25.46
CA TYR A 41 48.63 2.98 -24.53
C TYR A 41 47.25 3.49 -24.97
N LYS A 42 46.27 2.58 -25.14
CA LYS A 42 44.89 2.92 -25.59
C LYS A 42 43.83 2.25 -24.72
N ASP A 43 42.63 2.79 -24.76
CA ASP A 43 41.47 2.12 -24.16
C ASP A 43 40.89 1.08 -25.13
N GLY A 44 40.48 -0.08 -24.59
CA GLY A 44 39.90 -1.22 -25.32
C GLY A 44 38.62 -1.72 -24.65
N SER A 45 37.83 -2.55 -25.34
CA SER A 45 36.46 -2.88 -24.91
C SER A 45 36.25 -4.27 -24.28
N ALA A 46 37.22 -5.20 -24.33
CA ALA A 46 36.95 -6.61 -24.01
C ALA A 46 38.09 -7.40 -23.34
N GLY A 47 39.18 -6.75 -22.92
CA GLY A 47 40.33 -7.44 -22.31
C GLY A 47 41.64 -6.66 -22.43
N ILE A 48 42.74 -7.26 -21.96
CA ILE A 48 44.09 -6.74 -22.15
C ILE A 48 44.60 -7.26 -23.50
N SER A 49 44.90 -6.35 -24.43
CA SER A 49 45.51 -6.71 -25.71
C SER A 49 46.90 -6.10 -25.83
N ILE A 50 47.90 -6.91 -26.15
CA ILE A 50 49.28 -6.48 -26.35
C ILE A 50 49.63 -6.78 -27.81
N GLN A 51 49.93 -5.74 -28.59
CA GLN A 51 50.28 -5.86 -29.99
C GLN A 51 51.64 -5.21 -30.24
N ASN A 52 52.53 -5.93 -30.89
CA ASN A 52 53.87 -5.47 -31.20
C ASN A 52 54.05 -5.22 -32.69
N THR A 53 54.61 -4.06 -33.00
CA THR A 53 55.00 -3.65 -34.35
C THR A 53 56.43 -3.11 -34.30
N ALA A 54 57.08 -3.01 -35.45
CA ALA A 54 58.41 -2.41 -35.52
C ALA A 54 58.43 -0.96 -34.99
N GLN A 55 57.35 -0.20 -35.18
CA GLN A 55 57.22 1.22 -34.81
C GLN A 55 56.70 1.45 -33.38
N ALA A 56 55.92 0.50 -32.84
CA ALA A 56 55.27 0.68 -31.54
C ALA A 56 54.92 -0.61 -30.82
N LEU A 57 54.99 -0.57 -29.48
CA LEU A 57 54.35 -1.53 -28.59
C LEU A 57 52.99 -0.96 -28.16
N ILE A 58 51.91 -1.57 -28.63
CA ILE A 58 50.54 -1.11 -28.39
C ILE A 58 49.95 -1.94 -27.27
N ILE A 59 49.53 -1.27 -26.19
CA ILE A 59 48.89 -1.90 -25.04
C ILE A 59 47.49 -1.32 -24.92
N LYS A 60 46.47 -2.18 -25.02
CA LYS A 60 45.08 -1.79 -24.78
C LYS A 60 44.57 -2.43 -23.50
N ARG A 61 43.84 -1.66 -22.69
CA ARG A 61 43.17 -2.17 -21.48
C ARG A 61 41.71 -1.68 -21.40
N PRO A 62 40.86 -2.32 -20.58
CA PRO A 62 39.45 -1.96 -20.47
C PRO A 62 39.13 -0.84 -19.45
N PHE A 63 40.10 -0.40 -18.64
CA PHE A 63 39.82 0.40 -17.44
C PHE A 63 40.62 1.70 -17.41
N SER A 64 40.06 2.82 -17.89
CA SER A 64 40.58 4.17 -17.67
C SER A 64 39.43 5.10 -17.24
N PRO A 65 39.58 5.85 -16.13
CA PRO A 65 38.50 6.68 -15.59
C PRO A 65 38.24 7.98 -16.38
N ASN A 66 39.12 8.36 -17.33
CA ASN A 66 38.98 9.64 -18.02
C ASN A 66 39.07 9.47 -19.53
N ARG A 67 37.92 9.29 -20.20
CA ARG A 67 37.77 9.08 -21.65
C ARG A 67 38.15 10.29 -22.52
N ARG A 68 38.69 11.36 -21.94
CA ARG A 68 39.00 12.61 -22.67
C ARG A 68 40.13 12.48 -23.69
N ASN A 69 41.08 11.54 -23.50
CA ASN A 69 42.13 11.24 -24.47
C ASN A 69 42.23 9.72 -24.70
N SER A 70 41.80 9.24 -25.87
CA SER A 70 41.67 7.81 -26.19
C SER A 70 43.01 7.07 -26.46
N SER A 71 44.14 7.79 -26.43
CA SER A 71 45.47 7.18 -26.57
C SER A 71 46.59 8.07 -26.03
N TYR A 72 47.52 7.45 -25.30
CA TYR A 72 48.74 8.07 -24.77
C TYR A 72 49.98 7.45 -25.45
N LYS A 73 50.95 8.29 -25.80
CA LYS A 73 52.22 7.86 -26.40
C LYS A 73 53.37 8.16 -25.45
N TYR A 74 54.21 7.15 -25.20
CA TYR A 74 55.44 7.24 -24.41
C TYR A 74 56.63 6.87 -25.28
N SER A 75 57.75 7.60 -25.15
CA SER A 75 58.99 7.29 -25.86
C SER A 75 59.73 6.11 -25.21
N LEU A 76 60.34 5.25 -26.03
CA LEU A 76 61.25 4.19 -25.58
C LEU A 76 62.70 4.63 -25.71
N PRO A 77 63.67 3.90 -25.11
CA PRO A 77 65.09 4.20 -25.29
C PRO A 77 65.48 4.23 -26.77
N PRO A 78 66.34 5.18 -27.21
CA PRO A 78 66.76 5.30 -28.61
C PRO A 78 67.75 4.22 -29.03
N THR A 79 68.34 3.50 -28.08
CA THR A 79 69.30 2.42 -28.35
C THR A 79 68.60 1.21 -28.98
N LEU A 80 69.14 0.72 -30.10
CA LEU A 80 68.62 -0.45 -30.81
C LEU A 80 69.13 -1.74 -30.18
N GLY A 81 68.29 -2.78 -30.17
CA GLY A 81 68.66 -4.08 -29.62
C GLY A 81 67.49 -4.83 -28.98
N ARG A 82 67.83 -5.93 -28.30
CA ARG A 82 66.86 -6.78 -27.62
C ARG A 82 66.57 -6.28 -26.21
N TYR A 83 65.31 -5.98 -25.93
CA TYR A 83 64.83 -5.54 -24.62
C TYR A 83 63.88 -6.58 -24.03
N ARG A 84 64.14 -6.97 -22.79
CA ARG A 84 63.13 -7.65 -21.97
C ARG A 84 62.20 -6.61 -21.38
N PHE A 85 60.90 -6.86 -21.50
CA PHE A 85 59.88 -6.01 -20.89
C PHE A 85 58.88 -6.84 -20.11
N CYS A 86 58.31 -6.22 -19.07
CA CYS A 86 57.26 -6.79 -18.25
C CYS A 86 56.18 -5.73 -18.00
N ILE A 87 54.93 -6.12 -18.19
CA ILE A 87 53.74 -5.34 -17.88
C ILE A 87 53.18 -5.90 -16.58
N TYR A 88 53.02 -5.03 -15.58
CA TYR A 88 52.45 -5.34 -14.28
C TYR A 88 51.14 -4.59 -14.11
N TRP A 89 50.12 -5.31 -13.69
CA TRP A 89 48.83 -4.74 -13.35
C TRP A 89 48.50 -5.03 -11.88
N PHE A 90 48.05 -3.98 -11.20
CA PHE A 90 47.62 -4.03 -9.81
C PHE A 90 46.16 -3.59 -9.78
N GLU A 91 45.24 -4.53 -9.51
CA GLU A 91 43.79 -4.32 -9.46
C GLU A 91 43.44 -3.36 -8.30
N SER A 92 44.02 -3.58 -7.13
CA SER A 92 43.79 -2.78 -5.91
C SER A 92 44.18 -1.31 -6.05
N SER A 93 45.22 -1.00 -6.80
CA SER A 93 45.70 0.38 -7.02
C SER A 93 45.37 0.93 -8.41
N ARG A 94 44.76 0.11 -9.27
CA ARG A 94 44.38 0.43 -10.65
C ARG A 94 45.54 0.96 -11.51
N THR A 95 46.77 0.61 -11.15
CA THR A 95 47.97 1.06 -11.84
C THR A 95 48.44 0.02 -12.86
N LEU A 96 48.91 0.52 -14.01
CA LEU A 96 49.57 -0.30 -15.02
C LEU A 96 51.01 0.19 -15.16
N ARG A 97 51.96 -0.70 -14.92
CA ARG A 97 53.39 -0.37 -14.95
C ARG A 97 54.07 -1.19 -16.03
N LEU A 98 54.81 -0.53 -16.91
CA LEU A 98 55.64 -1.16 -17.91
C LEU A 98 57.11 -1.02 -17.52
N ALA A 99 57.77 -2.12 -17.19
CA ALA A 99 59.21 -2.20 -17.11
C ALA A 99 59.75 -2.56 -18.50
N TYR A 100 60.60 -1.72 -19.09
CA TYR A 100 61.22 -1.93 -20.40
C TYR A 100 62.73 -1.74 -20.29
N GLY A 101 63.50 -2.84 -20.30
CA GLY A 101 64.93 -2.80 -20.00
C GLY A 101 65.21 -2.24 -18.61
N LYS A 102 65.86 -1.07 -18.53
CA LYS A 102 66.13 -0.35 -17.27
C LYS A 102 65.11 0.75 -16.94
N GLN A 103 64.18 1.02 -17.86
CA GLN A 103 63.15 2.05 -17.66
C GLN A 103 61.88 1.43 -17.08
N SER A 104 61.19 2.22 -16.25
CA SER A 104 59.91 1.87 -15.67
C SER A 104 58.94 3.01 -15.93
N ILE A 105 57.89 2.74 -16.69
CA ILE A 105 56.90 3.71 -17.14
C ILE A 105 55.57 3.38 -16.45
N LEU A 106 54.98 4.36 -15.76
CA LEU A 106 53.61 4.26 -15.27
C LEU A 106 52.65 4.67 -16.39
N LEU A 107 51.88 3.72 -16.90
CA LEU A 107 50.94 3.95 -17.99
C LEU A 107 49.62 4.47 -17.44
N GLY A 108 49.15 5.62 -17.94
CA GLY A 108 47.89 6.25 -17.54
C GLY A 108 47.95 7.18 -16.31
N GLY A 109 49.14 7.46 -15.75
CA GLY A 109 49.36 8.56 -14.78
C GLY A 109 49.83 9.86 -15.45
N ASP A 110 49.63 10.99 -14.77
CA ASP A 110 49.83 12.42 -15.16
C ASP A 110 50.81 12.79 -16.32
N PRO A 111 50.58 13.92 -17.02
CA PRO A 111 50.96 14.15 -18.42
C PRO A 111 52.43 14.52 -18.68
N SER A 112 53.30 14.50 -17.68
CA SER A 112 54.66 15.06 -17.77
C SER A 112 55.57 14.35 -18.78
N SER A 113 55.15 13.20 -19.32
CA SER A 113 55.83 12.48 -20.40
C SER A 113 54.92 12.08 -21.58
N SER A 114 53.64 12.50 -21.58
CA SER A 114 52.67 12.08 -22.59
C SER A 114 52.39 13.19 -23.59
N ILE A 115 52.63 12.92 -24.87
CA ILE A 115 52.19 13.80 -25.97
C ILE A 115 50.76 13.37 -26.37
N PRO A 116 49.77 14.27 -26.41
CA PRO A 116 48.44 13.96 -26.94
C PRO A 116 48.57 13.53 -28.41
N TRP A 117 48.16 12.30 -28.72
CA TRP A 117 48.14 11.82 -30.10
C TRP A 117 46.87 12.34 -30.78
N GLY A 118 47.02 13.33 -31.66
CA GLY A 118 45.94 13.80 -32.54
C GLY A 118 45.43 12.68 -33.45
N GLN A 119 44.16 12.75 -33.86
CA GLN A 119 43.52 11.84 -34.81
C GLN A 119 44.28 11.85 -36.14
N GLU A 120 45.30 11.02 -36.26
CA GLU A 120 45.91 10.68 -37.53
C GLU A 120 45.33 9.34 -37.98
N SER A 121 44.26 9.45 -38.77
CA SER A 121 43.72 8.41 -39.64
C SER A 121 44.71 8.12 -40.77
N GLN A 122 45.83 7.48 -40.45
CA GLN A 122 46.65 6.83 -41.47
C GLN A 122 46.76 5.35 -41.18
N LYS A 123 46.16 4.60 -42.11
CA LYS A 123 46.31 3.17 -42.33
C LYS A 123 47.73 2.93 -42.89
N THR A 124 48.75 3.25 -42.11
CA THR A 124 50.13 2.87 -42.43
C THR A 124 50.25 1.38 -42.11
N GLU A 125 50.62 0.57 -43.10
CA GLU A 125 50.94 -0.85 -42.89
C GLU A 125 52.02 -0.96 -41.81
N ARG A 126 51.62 -1.25 -40.57
CA ARG A 126 52.54 -1.49 -39.47
C ARG A 126 53.07 -2.90 -39.63
N THR A 127 54.36 -3.03 -39.88
CA THR A 127 55.05 -4.31 -39.96
C THR A 127 54.96 -4.99 -38.59
N SER A 128 54.22 -6.08 -38.50
CA SER A 128 54.11 -6.88 -37.27
C SER A 128 55.47 -7.45 -36.90
N ALA A 129 55.75 -7.48 -35.61
CA ALA A 129 57.01 -8.00 -35.08
C ALA A 129 56.75 -8.95 -33.93
N TYR A 130 57.32 -10.15 -33.99
CA TYR A 130 57.14 -11.16 -32.94
C TYR A 130 57.76 -10.71 -31.61
N ILE A 131 57.07 -11.05 -30.52
CA ILE A 131 57.64 -11.01 -29.16
C ILE A 131 58.09 -12.44 -28.82
N PHE A 132 59.32 -12.57 -28.31
CA PHE A 132 59.93 -13.87 -27.98
C PHE A 132 59.93 -14.12 -26.47
N ASN A 133 60.13 -15.38 -26.04
CA ASN A 133 60.24 -15.76 -24.63
C ASN A 133 59.09 -15.21 -23.76
N VAL A 134 57.85 -15.39 -24.23
CA VAL A 134 56.69 -14.81 -23.58
C VAL A 134 56.22 -15.68 -22.42
N SER A 135 55.92 -15.01 -21.30
CA SER A 135 55.38 -15.65 -20.12
C SER A 135 54.38 -14.75 -19.41
N TYR A 136 53.29 -15.30 -18.88
CA TYR A 136 52.31 -14.54 -18.12
C TYR A 136 51.89 -15.24 -16.82
N VAL A 137 51.39 -14.43 -15.88
CA VAL A 137 50.82 -14.84 -14.59
C VAL A 137 49.54 -14.05 -14.37
N ILE A 138 48.49 -14.75 -13.93
CA ILE A 138 47.25 -14.17 -13.39
C ILE A 138 47.18 -14.57 -11.92
N LYS A 139 46.63 -13.71 -11.05
CA LYS A 139 46.49 -13.92 -9.60
C LYS A 139 46.11 -15.38 -9.24
N GLY A 140 46.90 -16.01 -8.37
CA GLY A 140 46.71 -17.41 -7.95
C GLY A 140 47.17 -18.47 -8.97
N GLY A 141 47.63 -18.08 -10.16
CA GLY A 141 48.12 -18.96 -11.22
C GLY A 141 49.65 -19.16 -11.21
N LYS A 142 50.11 -20.20 -11.92
CA LYS A 142 51.54 -20.45 -12.15
C LYS A 142 52.05 -19.68 -13.37
N ASN A 143 53.37 -19.42 -13.41
CA ASN A 143 54.02 -18.80 -14.56
C ASN A 143 53.89 -19.68 -15.80
N THR A 144 53.16 -19.19 -16.81
CA THR A 144 52.81 -19.93 -18.03
C THR A 144 53.53 -19.34 -19.23
N SER A 145 54.28 -20.14 -19.96
CA SER A 145 54.96 -19.74 -21.20
C SER A 145 54.02 -19.78 -22.41
N MET A 146 54.17 -18.85 -23.35
CA MET A 146 53.40 -18.79 -24.61
C MET A 146 54.33 -18.77 -25.83
N ASP A 147 53.80 -19.20 -26.97
CA ASP A 147 54.49 -19.15 -28.26
C ASP A 147 54.72 -17.71 -28.74
N ALA A 148 55.76 -17.53 -29.54
CA ALA A 148 56.12 -16.23 -30.08
C ALA A 148 55.07 -15.75 -31.11
N ASN A 149 54.34 -14.70 -30.75
CA ASN A 149 53.36 -14.03 -31.58
C ASN A 149 53.55 -12.50 -31.57
N ASP A 150 52.95 -11.81 -32.54
CA ASP A 150 52.91 -10.35 -32.62
C ASP A 150 51.80 -9.75 -31.74
N THR A 151 50.77 -10.54 -31.44
CA THR A 151 49.56 -10.11 -30.73
C THR A 151 49.15 -11.13 -29.67
N TYR A 152 48.82 -10.65 -28.48
CA TYR A 152 48.30 -11.43 -27.36
C TYR A 152 47.03 -10.80 -26.82
N PHE A 153 46.04 -11.62 -26.48
CA PHE A 153 44.76 -11.18 -25.96
C PHE A 153 44.39 -11.98 -24.71
N PHE A 154 44.08 -11.26 -23.64
CA PHE A 154 43.65 -11.80 -22.36
C PHE A 154 42.25 -11.27 -22.05
N PRO A 155 41.19 -12.11 -22.12
CA PRO A 155 39.83 -11.67 -21.84
C PRO A 155 39.69 -11.30 -20.35
N ALA A 156 38.97 -10.21 -20.05
CA ALA A 156 38.59 -9.87 -18.68
C ALA A 156 37.40 -10.75 -18.25
N SER A 157 37.36 -11.21 -17.00
CA SER A 157 36.14 -11.86 -16.48
C SER A 157 35.01 -10.83 -16.44
N ALA A 158 33.80 -11.24 -16.84
CA ALA A 158 32.63 -10.36 -16.85
C ALA A 158 32.26 -9.85 -15.44
N GLU A 159 32.70 -10.55 -14.39
CA GLU A 159 32.39 -10.22 -12.99
C GLU A 159 33.19 -9.03 -12.44
N ASN A 160 34.36 -8.70 -13.02
CA ASN A 160 35.28 -7.66 -12.52
C ASN A 160 35.33 -6.40 -13.40
N MET A 161 34.40 -6.22 -14.35
CA MET A 161 34.35 -4.95 -15.09
C MET A 161 33.73 -3.84 -14.23
N PRO A 162 34.39 -2.69 -14.01
CA PRO A 162 33.77 -1.50 -13.45
C PRO A 162 32.60 -1.07 -14.36
N VAL A 163 31.47 -0.83 -13.72
CA VAL A 163 30.31 -0.21 -14.36
C VAL A 163 30.57 1.29 -14.37
N TRP A 164 30.47 1.91 -15.55
CA TRP A 164 30.68 3.34 -15.71
C TRP A 164 29.36 4.10 -15.66
N GLU A 165 29.43 5.38 -15.29
CA GLU A 165 28.30 6.31 -15.28
C GLU A 165 27.48 6.28 -16.57
N GLN A 166 28.14 6.25 -17.73
CA GLN A 166 27.46 6.21 -19.04
C GLN A 166 26.62 4.95 -19.25
N ASP A 167 27.04 3.81 -18.68
CA ASP A 167 26.30 2.56 -18.79
C ASP A 167 25.05 2.57 -17.89
N VAL A 168 25.14 3.21 -16.72
CA VAL A 168 24.03 3.44 -15.79
C VAL A 168 23.01 4.40 -16.41
N GLU A 169 23.47 5.56 -16.90
CA GLU A 169 22.64 6.58 -17.59
C GLU A 169 21.86 5.98 -18.77
N LYS A 170 22.51 5.11 -19.55
CA LYS A 170 21.87 4.41 -20.67
C LYS A 170 20.75 3.46 -20.21
N GLN A 171 20.95 2.74 -19.11
CA GLN A 171 19.91 1.84 -18.56
C GLN A 171 18.77 2.62 -17.92
N LEU A 172 19.06 3.73 -17.22
CA LEU A 172 18.07 4.64 -16.66
C LEU A 172 17.18 5.22 -17.76
N THR A 173 17.77 5.75 -18.83
CA THR A 173 17.03 6.27 -19.99
C THR A 173 16.14 5.20 -20.62
N ALA A 174 16.64 3.95 -20.72
CA ALA A 174 15.86 2.84 -21.23
C ALA A 174 14.69 2.47 -20.29
N LEU A 175 14.89 2.53 -18.97
CA LEU A 175 13.86 2.28 -17.98
C LEU A 175 12.78 3.38 -18.00
N ASP A 176 13.18 4.65 -18.02
CA ASP A 176 12.28 5.80 -18.14
C ASP A 176 11.40 5.70 -19.38
N SER A 177 11.98 5.31 -20.53
CA SER A 177 11.23 5.14 -21.78
C SER A 177 10.15 4.05 -21.70
N LEU A 178 10.36 3.03 -20.87
CA LEU A 178 9.38 1.95 -20.66
C LEU A 178 8.30 2.37 -19.67
N ILE A 179 8.66 3.12 -18.62
CA ILE A 179 7.72 3.64 -17.64
C ILE A 179 6.76 4.66 -18.27
N ALA A 180 7.23 5.42 -19.26
CA ALA A 180 6.41 6.41 -19.98
C ALA A 180 5.34 5.80 -20.91
N GLN A 181 5.40 4.50 -21.21
CA GLN A 181 4.42 3.84 -22.09
C GLN A 181 3.13 3.46 -21.33
N PRO A 182 1.93 3.70 -21.89
CA PRO A 182 0.68 3.26 -21.27
C PRO A 182 0.60 1.73 -21.18
N LEU A 183 0.36 1.18 -19.98
CA LEU A 183 0.15 -0.25 -19.79
C LEU A 183 -1.22 -0.68 -20.34
N ALA A 184 -1.25 -1.71 -21.19
CA ALA A 184 -2.49 -2.31 -21.68
C ALA A 184 -3.13 -3.23 -20.61
N PRO A 185 -4.47 -3.18 -20.41
CA PRO A 185 -5.15 -3.84 -19.29
C PRO A 185 -5.09 -5.38 -19.29
N ALA A 186 -4.80 -6.03 -20.43
CA ALA A 186 -4.74 -7.49 -20.54
C ALA A 186 -3.36 -8.10 -20.22
N THR A 187 -2.28 -7.30 -20.16
CA THR A 187 -0.88 -7.77 -19.97
C THR A 187 -0.18 -7.09 -18.80
N GLY A 188 -0.92 -6.36 -17.95
CA GLY A 188 -0.36 -5.47 -16.93
C GLY A 188 0.61 -6.14 -15.95
N ALA A 189 0.26 -7.32 -15.42
CA ALA A 189 1.09 -8.02 -14.43
C ALA A 189 2.44 -8.52 -15.00
N THR A 190 2.48 -8.95 -16.26
CA THR A 190 3.70 -9.41 -16.92
C THR A 190 4.65 -8.25 -17.22
N GLU A 191 4.12 -7.11 -17.67
CA GLU A 191 4.93 -5.91 -17.91
C GLU A 191 5.41 -5.27 -16.59
N GLN A 192 4.61 -5.28 -15.53
CA GLN A 192 5.04 -4.86 -14.19
C GLN A 192 6.23 -5.69 -13.68
N HIS A 193 6.14 -7.01 -13.78
CA HIS A 193 7.25 -7.89 -13.42
C HIS A 193 8.50 -7.59 -14.28
N ARG A 194 8.33 -7.29 -15.58
CA ARG A 194 9.45 -6.93 -16.46
C ARG A 194 10.13 -5.63 -16.03
N LEU A 195 9.37 -4.62 -15.63
CA LEU A 195 9.87 -3.35 -15.10
C LEU A 195 10.64 -3.58 -13.79
N ARG A 196 10.07 -4.33 -12.83
CA ARG A 196 10.75 -4.65 -11.56
C ARG A 196 12.05 -5.44 -11.76
N ARG A 197 12.08 -6.37 -12.72
CA ARG A 197 13.33 -7.08 -13.09
C ARG A 197 14.40 -6.10 -13.61
N LYS A 198 14.02 -5.15 -14.46
CA LYS A 198 14.96 -4.12 -14.95
C LYS A 198 15.44 -3.20 -13.83
N LEU A 199 14.57 -2.86 -12.88
CA LEU A 199 14.93 -2.09 -11.69
C LEU A 199 15.97 -2.84 -10.84
N SER A 200 15.76 -4.14 -10.58
CA SER A 200 16.73 -4.97 -9.85
C SER A 200 18.08 -5.10 -10.57
N GLU A 201 18.09 -5.20 -11.91
CA GLU A 201 19.35 -5.18 -12.68
C GLU A 201 20.06 -3.82 -12.59
N LEU A 202 19.31 -2.72 -12.55
CA LEU A 202 19.86 -1.38 -12.34
C LEU A 202 20.46 -1.24 -10.93
N GLU A 203 19.81 -1.75 -9.88
CA GLU A 203 20.35 -1.77 -8.51
C GLU A 203 21.69 -2.51 -8.44
N LYS A 204 21.80 -3.67 -9.11
CA LYS A 204 23.08 -4.42 -9.21
C LYS A 204 24.17 -3.64 -9.95
N MET A 205 23.82 -2.88 -10.98
CA MET A 205 24.76 -2.02 -11.70
C MET A 205 25.22 -0.85 -10.83
N LEU A 206 24.30 -0.19 -10.12
CA LEU A 206 24.58 0.91 -9.20
C LEU A 206 25.45 0.48 -8.02
N ALA A 207 25.28 -0.75 -7.53
CA ALA A 207 26.15 -1.32 -6.50
C ALA A 207 27.64 -1.34 -6.93
N LYS A 208 27.89 -1.60 -8.23
CA LYS A 208 29.24 -1.76 -8.82
C LYS A 208 29.76 -0.52 -9.54
N VAL A 209 28.99 0.57 -9.59
CA VAL A 209 29.38 1.78 -10.32
C VAL A 209 30.63 2.41 -9.72
N GLU A 210 31.48 2.95 -10.60
CA GLU A 210 32.60 3.78 -10.18
C GLU A 210 32.13 5.22 -9.90
N LEU A 211 32.41 5.70 -8.69
CA LEU A 211 32.03 7.05 -8.26
C LEU A 211 33.26 7.96 -8.27
N GLU A 212 33.13 9.14 -8.86
CA GLU A 212 34.18 10.17 -8.86
C GLU A 212 34.29 10.89 -7.49
N GLY A 213 33.30 10.73 -6.60
CA GLY A 213 33.23 11.40 -5.29
C GLY A 213 32.69 10.53 -4.14
N GLN A 214 32.23 11.18 -3.07
CA GLN A 214 31.60 10.51 -1.92
C GLN A 214 30.15 10.11 -2.20
N ASN A 215 29.43 10.91 -3.00
CA ASN A 215 28.10 10.61 -3.50
C ASN A 215 28.00 10.99 -4.97
N GLN A 216 27.11 10.32 -5.69
CA GLN A 216 26.77 10.65 -7.08
C GLN A 216 25.31 10.31 -7.32
N THR A 217 24.60 11.18 -8.04
CA THR A 217 23.21 11.01 -8.44
C THR A 217 23.15 10.82 -9.95
N PHE A 218 22.32 9.88 -10.39
CA PHE A 218 22.12 9.48 -11.78
C PHE A 218 20.65 9.63 -12.15
N GLY A 219 20.37 9.93 -13.43
CA GLY A 219 19.02 10.02 -13.98
C GLY A 219 18.39 11.42 -13.87
N GLU A 220 17.64 11.79 -14.91
CA GLU A 220 17.07 13.14 -15.10
C GLU A 220 15.53 13.18 -15.13
N ALA A 221 14.84 12.03 -15.15
CA ALA A 221 13.40 11.98 -15.42
C ALA A 221 12.57 11.26 -14.35
N THR A 222 12.26 9.97 -14.52
CA THR A 222 11.28 9.27 -13.66
C THR A 222 11.94 8.60 -12.46
N VAL A 223 13.18 8.15 -12.64
CA VAL A 223 13.98 7.48 -11.62
C VAL A 223 15.26 8.28 -11.40
N HIS A 224 15.44 8.78 -10.18
CA HIS A 224 16.71 9.37 -9.73
C HIS A 224 17.39 8.42 -8.75
N ALA A 225 18.59 7.97 -9.08
CA ALA A 225 19.34 7.04 -8.24
C ALA A 225 20.57 7.72 -7.65
N THR A 226 20.71 7.72 -6.33
CA THR A 226 21.87 8.28 -5.62
C THR A 226 22.64 7.17 -4.93
N VAL A 227 23.94 7.08 -5.20
CA VAL A 227 24.86 6.13 -4.56
C VAL A 227 25.80 6.88 -3.64
N LEU A 228 25.93 6.43 -2.39
CA LEU A 228 26.80 7.03 -1.38
C LEU A 228 27.85 6.04 -0.86
N ARG A 229 29.09 6.50 -0.74
CA ARG A 229 30.20 5.82 -0.07
C ARG A 229 30.27 6.23 1.40
N VAL A 230 30.20 5.25 2.29
CA VAL A 230 30.26 5.45 3.75
C VAL A 230 31.47 4.70 4.31
N GLN A 231 32.43 5.47 4.86
CA GLN A 231 33.65 4.91 5.46
C GLN A 231 33.43 4.57 6.94
N PRO A 232 33.77 3.35 7.40
CA PRO A 232 33.55 2.93 8.80
C PRO A 232 34.41 3.66 9.85
N SER A 233 35.47 4.33 9.43
CA SER A 233 36.51 4.92 10.30
C SER A 233 36.17 6.33 10.82
N ARG A 234 35.20 7.02 10.22
CA ARG A 234 34.61 8.24 10.75
C ARG A 234 33.44 7.85 11.64
N ALA A 235 33.36 8.38 12.85
CA ALA A 235 32.28 8.06 13.79
C ALA A 235 30.91 8.12 13.06
N PRO A 236 30.11 7.05 13.07
CA PRO A 236 28.87 7.00 12.29
C PRO A 236 27.91 8.05 12.86
N GLN A 237 27.75 9.15 12.14
CA GLN A 237 26.73 10.16 12.39
C GLN A 237 25.45 9.76 11.67
N HIS A 238 24.30 10.26 12.13
CA HIS A 238 23.05 10.14 11.38
C HIS A 238 23.25 10.70 9.97
N LEU A 239 22.86 9.92 8.97
CA LEU A 239 22.98 10.29 7.56
C LEU A 239 21.61 10.75 7.07
N THR A 240 21.47 12.06 6.89
CA THR A 240 20.26 12.69 6.36
C THR A 240 20.40 12.95 4.87
N PHE A 241 19.44 12.46 4.11
CA PHE A 241 19.23 12.79 2.70
C PHE A 241 18.01 13.69 2.55
N ALA A 242 18.07 14.64 1.63
CA ALA A 242 16.95 15.48 1.27
C ALA A 242 16.81 15.49 -0.25
N SER A 243 15.59 15.25 -0.75
CA SER A 243 15.29 15.42 -2.17
C SER A 243 15.26 16.89 -2.56
N GLN A 244 15.40 17.17 -3.86
CA GLN A 244 15.04 18.49 -4.36
C GLN A 244 13.54 18.74 -4.12
N ARG A 245 13.20 19.99 -3.81
CA ARG A 245 11.82 20.38 -3.53
C ARG A 245 11.15 20.75 -4.85
N GLU A 246 10.05 20.08 -5.18
CA GLU A 246 9.26 20.32 -6.38
C GLU A 246 8.10 21.29 -6.08
N GLU A 247 8.03 22.39 -6.84
CA GLU A 247 6.91 23.32 -6.75
C GLU A 247 5.74 22.81 -7.59
N GLY A 248 4.61 22.50 -6.93
CA GLY A 248 3.35 22.12 -7.58
C GLY A 248 3.02 20.62 -7.59
N GLY A 249 3.92 19.74 -7.14
CA GLY A 249 3.63 18.31 -6.91
C GLY A 249 2.78 18.08 -5.65
N GLU A 250 2.02 16.98 -5.62
CA GLU A 250 1.29 16.56 -4.40
C GLU A 250 2.26 16.30 -3.23
N VAL A 251 3.39 15.64 -3.55
CA VAL A 251 4.55 15.55 -2.67
C VAL A 251 5.56 16.60 -3.12
N GLN A 252 5.85 17.54 -2.23
CA GLN A 252 6.79 18.64 -2.48
C GLN A 252 8.24 18.20 -2.34
N GLY A 253 8.51 17.09 -1.65
CA GLY A 253 9.84 16.51 -1.48
C GLY A 253 9.86 15.51 -0.32
N PHE A 254 11.01 14.90 -0.06
CA PHE A 254 11.17 13.99 1.06
C PHE A 254 12.56 14.10 1.70
N THR A 255 12.66 13.69 2.96
CA THR A 255 13.93 13.45 3.65
C THR A 255 14.04 12.03 4.15
N VAL A 256 15.24 11.49 4.21
CA VAL A 256 15.54 10.15 4.74
C VAL A 256 16.66 10.27 5.75
N ASP A 257 16.40 9.88 7.00
CA ASP A 257 17.38 9.82 8.07
C ASP A 257 17.75 8.37 8.37
N LEU A 258 19.01 8.03 8.08
CA LEU A 258 19.59 6.72 8.36
C LEU A 258 20.30 6.73 9.72
N PRO A 259 19.94 5.82 10.63
CA PRO A 259 20.54 5.76 11.96
C PRO A 259 21.97 5.22 11.91
N SER A 260 22.81 5.65 12.85
CA SER A 260 24.21 5.21 12.93
C SER A 260 24.36 3.72 13.27
N SER A 261 23.38 3.13 13.96
CA SER A 261 23.32 1.70 14.30
C SER A 261 23.27 0.80 13.06
N LEU A 262 22.77 1.30 11.94
CA LEU A 262 22.77 0.61 10.63
C LEU A 262 24.19 0.19 10.22
N PHE A 263 25.16 1.10 10.34
CA PHE A 263 26.54 0.86 9.91
C PHE A 263 27.36 0.07 10.94
N MET A 264 26.88 0.00 12.19
CA MET A 264 27.50 -0.81 13.24
C MET A 264 27.15 -2.29 13.09
N MET A 265 25.89 -2.61 12.73
CA MET A 265 25.42 -3.99 12.54
C MET A 265 26.18 -4.76 11.45
N VAL A 266 26.63 -4.07 10.38
CA VAL A 266 27.32 -4.73 9.27
C VAL A 266 28.80 -4.99 9.57
N LYS A 267 29.42 -4.14 10.40
CA LYS A 267 30.82 -4.29 10.82
C LYS A 267 31.08 -5.57 11.63
N GLU A 268 30.08 -6.09 12.35
CA GLU A 268 30.19 -7.35 13.08
C GLU A 268 30.13 -8.59 12.18
N ARG A 269 29.65 -8.44 10.93
CA ARG A 269 29.35 -9.56 10.04
C ARG A 269 30.48 -9.86 9.03
N GLU A 270 31.33 -8.89 8.68
CA GLU A 270 32.49 -9.06 7.76
C GLU A 270 33.51 -7.90 7.89
N GLU A 271 34.78 -8.13 7.46
CA GLU A 271 35.82 -7.07 7.27
C GLU A 271 35.48 -6.18 6.06
N VAL A 272 34.33 -5.52 6.08
CA VAL A 272 33.90 -4.62 5.00
C VAL A 272 34.66 -3.29 5.11
N VAL A 273 35.46 -2.98 4.08
CA VAL A 273 36.31 -1.78 4.03
C VAL A 273 35.51 -0.51 3.70
N GLU A 274 34.36 -0.63 3.04
CA GLU A 274 33.51 0.48 2.59
C GLU A 274 32.03 0.03 2.49
N HIS A 275 31.10 0.78 3.09
CA HIS A 275 29.66 0.56 2.90
C HIS A 275 29.13 1.44 1.78
N ARG A 276 28.20 0.91 0.97
CA ARG A 276 27.52 1.66 -0.09
C ARG A 276 26.02 1.68 0.15
N VAL A 277 25.47 2.88 0.25
CA VAL A 277 24.02 3.10 0.37
C VAL A 277 23.47 3.50 -0.99
N LEU A 278 22.41 2.83 -1.41
CA LEU A 278 21.65 3.16 -2.61
C LEU A 278 20.30 3.75 -2.19
N LEU A 279 20.00 4.92 -2.73
CA LEU A 279 18.71 5.59 -2.57
C LEU A 279 18.12 5.86 -3.95
N MET A 280 16.89 5.41 -4.20
CA MET A 280 16.21 5.68 -5.48
C MET A 280 14.91 6.42 -5.22
N ASP A 281 14.74 7.54 -5.91
CA ASP A 281 13.51 8.31 -5.97
C ASP A 281 12.78 7.99 -7.27
N ILE A 282 11.56 7.48 -7.17
CA ILE A 282 10.77 6.99 -8.30
C ILE A 282 9.47 7.78 -8.33
N ASN A 283 9.29 8.61 -9.37
CA ASN A 283 8.16 9.52 -9.54
C ASN A 283 6.94 8.87 -10.26
N ARG A 284 6.86 7.53 -10.30
CA ARG A 284 5.75 6.75 -10.90
C ARG A 284 5.55 5.41 -10.20
N GLN A 285 4.32 5.13 -9.78
CA GLN A 285 3.93 3.85 -9.17
C GLN A 285 3.58 2.72 -10.16
N THR A 286 3.80 2.90 -11.48
CA THR A 286 3.32 1.93 -12.50
C THR A 286 3.84 0.51 -12.32
N MET A 287 5.02 0.34 -11.72
CA MET A 287 5.62 -0.96 -11.39
C MET A 287 5.23 -1.50 -10.00
N PHE A 288 4.50 -0.70 -9.21
CA PHE A 288 4.07 -0.98 -7.83
C PHE A 288 2.55 -0.82 -7.69
N GLN A 289 1.78 -1.55 -8.49
CA GLN A 289 0.32 -1.62 -8.32
C GLN A 289 -0.10 -2.98 -7.76
N ASP A 290 -0.87 -2.93 -6.69
CA ASP A 290 -1.55 -4.06 -6.07
C ASP A 290 -2.90 -4.36 -6.76
N GLU A 291 -3.55 -5.46 -6.38
CA GLU A 291 -4.84 -5.87 -6.97
C GLU A 291 -5.94 -4.81 -6.81
N ASN A 292 -5.88 -4.03 -5.74
CA ASN A 292 -6.86 -2.97 -5.44
C ASN A 292 -6.57 -1.64 -6.15
N SER A 293 -5.46 -1.54 -6.91
CA SER A 293 -5.01 -0.28 -7.53
C SER A 293 -4.95 0.87 -6.53
N SER A 294 -4.37 0.59 -5.37
CA SER A 294 -4.27 1.51 -4.23
C SER A 294 -3.51 2.78 -4.63
N HIS A 295 -3.98 3.93 -4.16
CA HIS A 295 -3.43 5.23 -4.56
C HIS A 295 -2.23 5.63 -3.68
N VAL A 296 -1.04 5.73 -4.27
CA VAL A 296 0.14 6.31 -3.61
C VAL A 296 0.14 7.84 -3.78
N LEU A 297 0.43 8.59 -2.71
CA LEU A 297 0.50 10.05 -2.74
C LEU A 297 1.57 10.52 -3.74
N GLY A 298 1.16 11.34 -4.72
CA GLY A 298 2.05 11.85 -5.77
C GLY A 298 2.74 10.78 -6.61
N ASP A 299 2.24 9.54 -6.65
CA ASP A 299 2.86 8.38 -7.32
C ASP A 299 4.33 8.13 -6.91
N LYS A 300 4.77 8.66 -5.76
CA LYS A 300 6.18 8.66 -5.34
C LYS A 300 6.52 7.43 -4.51
N VAL A 301 7.58 6.74 -4.92
CA VAL A 301 8.13 5.57 -4.23
C VAL A 301 9.62 5.81 -3.96
N VAL A 302 10.05 5.59 -2.72
CA VAL A 302 11.44 5.81 -2.27
C VAL A 302 12.05 4.47 -1.90
N SER A 303 13.06 4.04 -2.65
CA SER A 303 13.85 2.83 -2.34
C SER A 303 15.07 3.20 -1.51
N ILE A 304 15.33 2.42 -0.47
CA ILE A 304 16.57 2.50 0.31
C ILE A 304 17.13 1.09 0.43
N SER A 305 18.39 0.90 0.04
CA SER A 305 19.07 -0.38 0.20
C SER A 305 20.55 -0.20 0.55
N LEU A 306 21.10 -1.19 1.24
CA LEU A 306 22.51 -1.26 1.55
C LEU A 306 23.11 -2.38 0.69
N VAL A 307 24.18 -2.06 -0.05
CA VAL A 307 24.77 -2.99 -1.01
C VAL A 307 25.17 -4.30 -0.31
N ASP A 308 24.85 -5.42 -0.96
CA ASP A 308 25.13 -6.80 -0.52
C ASP A 308 24.52 -7.22 0.84
N THR A 309 23.55 -6.45 1.36
CA THR A 309 22.93 -6.75 2.67
C THR A 309 21.43 -6.50 2.69
N VAL A 310 20.68 -7.47 3.22
CA VAL A 310 19.25 -7.29 3.56
C VAL A 310 19.17 -6.82 5.00
N VAL A 311 18.58 -5.65 5.22
CA VAL A 311 18.49 -5.02 6.54
C VAL A 311 17.06 -5.09 7.05
N ALA A 312 16.86 -5.76 8.18
CA ALA A 312 15.59 -5.87 8.89
C ALA A 312 15.81 -5.89 10.41
N ASN A 313 14.76 -5.59 11.17
CA ASN A 313 14.75 -5.55 12.64
C ASN A 313 15.77 -4.58 13.25
N LEU A 314 15.89 -3.38 12.68
CA LEU A 314 16.66 -2.29 13.26
C LEU A 314 16.08 -1.86 14.62
N SER A 315 16.96 -1.67 15.61
CA SER A 315 16.56 -1.16 16.93
C SER A 315 16.23 0.33 16.89
N ASP A 316 17.02 1.11 16.14
CA ASP A 316 16.70 2.50 15.80
C ASP A 316 16.07 2.53 14.40
N PRO A 317 14.85 3.07 14.23
CA PRO A 317 14.19 3.06 12.94
C PRO A 317 14.82 4.06 11.97
N VAL A 318 14.72 3.74 10.69
CA VAL A 318 14.93 4.70 9.59
C VAL A 318 13.71 5.61 9.52
N ILE A 319 13.96 6.91 9.37
CA ILE A 319 12.90 7.92 9.35
C ILE A 319 12.81 8.51 7.95
N LEU A 320 11.68 8.34 7.28
CA LEU A 320 11.37 8.99 6.01
C LEU A 320 10.32 10.08 6.27
N THR A 321 10.56 11.31 5.86
CA THR A 321 9.56 12.38 5.97
C THR A 321 9.13 12.82 4.59
N PHE A 322 7.85 12.68 4.26
CA PHE A 322 7.25 13.17 3.03
C PHE A 322 6.62 14.54 3.28
N PHE A 323 7.06 15.57 2.55
CA PHE A 323 6.48 16.91 2.61
C PHE A 323 5.37 17.03 1.59
N HIS A 324 4.18 17.44 2.02
CA HIS A 324 3.01 17.53 1.15
C HIS A 324 2.12 18.70 1.56
N GLY A 325 1.22 19.10 0.64
CA GLY A 325 0.17 20.07 0.94
C GLY A 325 -0.82 19.54 1.98
N GLN A 326 -1.80 20.36 2.35
CA GLN A 326 -2.86 19.92 3.27
C GLN A 326 -3.71 18.82 2.61
N LEU A 327 -3.70 17.62 3.20
CA LEU A 327 -4.44 16.47 2.67
C LEU A 327 -5.96 16.63 2.89
N PRO A 328 -6.80 16.06 2.00
CA PRO A 328 -8.25 16.02 2.19
C PRO A 328 -8.64 15.27 3.48
N ARG A 329 -9.66 15.76 4.20
CA ARG A 329 -10.11 15.16 5.48
C ARG A 329 -10.61 13.71 5.36
N ASN A 330 -11.01 13.29 4.16
CA ASN A 330 -11.53 11.95 3.87
C ASN A 330 -10.43 10.93 3.49
N VAL A 331 -9.16 11.28 3.69
CA VAL A 331 -8.04 10.42 3.34
C VAL A 331 -7.01 10.42 4.47
N THR A 332 -6.63 9.22 4.90
CA THR A 332 -5.59 9.05 5.92
C THR A 332 -4.34 8.51 5.24
N PRO A 333 -3.20 9.21 5.33
CA PRO A 333 -1.94 8.69 4.80
C PRO A 333 -1.43 7.55 5.70
N VAL A 334 -0.95 6.47 5.09
CA VAL A 334 -0.35 5.32 5.78
C VAL A 334 1.00 5.01 5.13
N CYS A 335 2.05 4.91 5.95
CA CYS A 335 3.37 4.47 5.51
C CYS A 335 3.35 2.97 5.23
N VAL A 336 3.71 2.61 3.99
CA VAL A 336 3.74 1.23 3.52
C VAL A 336 5.06 0.94 2.81
N PHE A 337 5.37 -0.34 2.69
CA PHE A 337 6.43 -0.85 1.84
C PHE A 337 5.90 -1.88 0.85
N TRP A 338 6.59 -2.02 -0.28
CA TRP A 338 6.22 -2.99 -1.31
C TRP A 338 6.72 -4.39 -0.94
N GLN A 339 5.79 -5.35 -0.85
CA GLN A 339 6.07 -6.76 -0.67
C GLN A 339 5.86 -7.51 -2.00
N GLU A 340 6.90 -8.19 -2.49
CA GLU A 340 6.78 -9.07 -3.65
C GLU A 340 6.32 -10.46 -3.23
N ASP A 341 5.26 -10.96 -3.88
CA ASP A 341 4.86 -12.36 -3.76
C ASP A 341 5.70 -13.24 -4.68
N THR A 342 6.39 -14.23 -4.09
CA THR A 342 7.26 -15.16 -4.83
C THR A 342 6.51 -16.13 -5.76
N SER A 343 5.17 -16.17 -5.68
CA SER A 343 4.32 -17.13 -6.42
C SER A 343 3.37 -16.48 -7.44
N ALA A 344 3.19 -15.16 -7.40
CA ALA A 344 2.29 -14.41 -8.28
C ALA A 344 3.05 -13.29 -9.01
N SER A 345 2.55 -12.87 -10.17
CA SER A 345 3.08 -11.69 -10.88
C SER A 345 2.67 -10.36 -10.23
N SER A 346 1.80 -10.39 -9.22
CA SER A 346 1.35 -9.27 -8.40
C SER A 346 2.18 -9.15 -7.11
N GLY A 347 2.23 -7.95 -6.54
CA GLY A 347 2.72 -7.74 -5.18
C GLY A 347 1.70 -6.90 -4.40
N SER A 348 1.97 -6.66 -3.13
CA SER A 348 1.05 -5.93 -2.25
C SER A 348 1.78 -4.89 -1.41
N TRP A 349 1.06 -3.84 -1.03
CA TRP A 349 1.52 -2.89 -0.03
C TRP A 349 1.28 -3.44 1.38
N ASP A 350 2.32 -3.45 2.22
CA ASP A 350 2.25 -3.83 3.64
C ASP A 350 2.81 -2.70 4.52
N SER A 351 2.37 -2.63 5.77
CA SER A 351 2.80 -1.66 6.78
C SER A 351 3.62 -2.30 7.90
N TYR A 352 3.88 -3.60 7.84
CA TYR A 352 4.67 -4.32 8.84
C TYR A 352 6.04 -3.65 9.11
N GLY A 353 6.34 -3.42 10.38
CA GLY A 353 7.61 -2.80 10.81
C GLY A 353 7.70 -1.29 10.55
N CYS A 354 6.64 -0.66 10.04
CA CYS A 354 6.56 0.79 9.81
C CYS A 354 5.48 1.44 10.68
N THR A 355 5.79 2.60 11.25
CA THR A 355 4.81 3.42 11.98
C THR A 355 4.64 4.77 11.30
N THR A 356 3.39 5.24 11.23
CA THR A 356 3.02 6.49 10.54
C THR A 356 2.75 7.58 11.57
N VAL A 357 3.44 8.71 11.43
CA VAL A 357 3.22 9.93 12.23
C VAL A 357 2.74 11.03 11.29
N THR A 358 1.44 11.33 11.37
CA THR A 358 0.77 12.28 10.47
C THR A 358 0.88 13.72 10.99
N GLY A 359 1.35 14.63 10.14
CA GLY A 359 1.33 16.08 10.36
C GLY A 359 0.48 16.80 9.32
N SER A 360 0.27 18.12 9.51
CA SER A 360 -0.57 18.93 8.61
C SER A 360 0.06 19.18 7.22
N SER A 361 1.39 19.25 7.16
CA SER A 361 2.17 19.52 5.93
C SER A 361 3.32 18.53 5.72
N GLN A 362 3.38 17.48 6.53
CA GLN A 362 4.37 16.43 6.43
C GLN A 362 3.85 15.15 7.05
N THR A 363 4.27 14.01 6.54
CA THR A 363 4.03 12.70 7.17
C THR A 363 5.36 11.99 7.35
N GLU A 364 5.62 11.51 8.56
CA GLU A 364 6.85 10.83 8.95
C GLU A 364 6.60 9.32 9.09
N CYS A 365 7.44 8.53 8.42
CA CYS A 365 7.43 7.07 8.40
C CYS A 365 8.65 6.55 9.16
N ARG A 366 8.43 5.81 10.24
CA ARG A 366 9.52 5.18 11.01
C ARG A 366 9.50 3.68 10.77
N CYS A 367 10.48 3.17 10.04
CA CYS A 367 10.55 1.78 9.60
C CYS A 367 11.80 1.07 10.13
N ASN A 368 11.69 -0.21 10.47
CA ASN A 368 12.78 -1.00 11.03
C ASN A 368 13.53 -1.87 9.99
N HIS A 369 13.29 -1.65 8.70
CA HIS A 369 13.90 -2.36 7.58
C HIS A 369 14.21 -1.40 6.44
N LEU A 370 14.92 -1.88 5.41
CA LEU A 370 15.26 -1.13 4.20
C LEU A 370 14.62 -1.82 2.99
N THR A 371 13.69 -1.14 2.32
CA THR A 371 12.91 -1.65 1.17
C THR A 371 12.42 -0.49 0.27
N TYR A 372 11.35 -0.72 -0.51
CA TYR A 372 10.65 0.30 -1.29
C TYR A 372 9.49 0.88 -0.48
N PHE A 373 9.57 2.14 -0.07
CA PHE A 373 8.58 2.81 0.75
C PHE A 373 7.69 3.74 -0.06
N ALA A 374 6.43 3.87 0.36
CA ALA A 374 5.46 4.78 -0.22
C ALA A 374 4.49 5.29 0.84
N LEU A 375 3.82 6.41 0.55
CA LEU A 375 2.73 6.93 1.36
C LEU A 375 1.39 6.59 0.70
N LEU A 376 0.67 5.63 1.25
CA LEU A 376 -0.61 5.18 0.69
C LEU A 376 -1.76 6.04 1.20
N MET A 377 -2.61 6.48 0.27
CA MET A 377 -3.79 7.28 0.53
C MET A 377 -5.00 6.39 0.75
N VAL A 378 -5.26 6.04 2.01
CA VAL A 378 -6.40 5.19 2.36
C VAL A 378 -7.65 6.05 2.48
N SER A 379 -8.63 5.79 1.61
CA SER A 379 -9.95 6.42 1.69
C SER A 379 -10.65 5.97 2.96
N SER A 380 -10.50 6.75 4.01
CA SER A 380 -11.29 6.62 5.23
C SER A 380 -12.49 7.55 5.06
N PRO A 381 -13.73 7.05 4.90
CA PRO A 381 -14.89 7.87 5.19
C PRO A 381 -14.79 8.17 6.69
N GLU A 382 -14.12 9.28 7.01
CA GLU A 382 -13.81 9.68 8.37
C GLU A 382 -15.13 10.17 8.98
N ILE A 383 -15.99 9.22 9.36
CA ILE A 383 -16.90 9.42 10.48
C ILE A 383 -15.95 9.56 11.67
N THR A 384 -15.51 10.80 11.88
CA THR A 384 -14.59 11.21 12.93
C THR A 384 -15.05 10.56 14.24
N ALA A 385 -14.12 10.16 15.10
CA ALA A 385 -14.41 9.53 16.39
C ALA A 385 -15.56 10.24 17.16
N VAL A 386 -15.59 11.57 17.05
CA VAL A 386 -16.66 12.46 17.53
C VAL A 386 -18.06 12.10 16.99
N HIS A 387 -18.21 11.93 15.68
CA HIS A 387 -19.49 11.56 15.06
C HIS A 387 -19.95 10.15 15.46
N ARG A 388 -19.02 9.19 15.62
CA ARG A 388 -19.35 7.84 16.12
C ARG A 388 -19.92 7.90 17.54
N ASN A 389 -19.32 8.71 18.41
CA ASN A 389 -19.84 8.91 19.77
C ASN A 389 -21.26 9.50 19.77
N TYR A 390 -21.52 10.54 18.97
CA TYR A 390 -22.85 11.13 18.87
C TYR A 390 -23.89 10.14 18.32
N LEU A 391 -23.55 9.37 17.27
CA LEU A 391 -24.43 8.35 16.70
C LEU A 391 -24.75 7.26 17.73
N SER A 392 -23.78 6.85 18.55
CA SER A 392 -24.00 5.91 19.65
C SER A 392 -25.00 6.44 20.67
N ILE A 393 -24.81 7.68 21.14
CA ILE A 393 -25.74 8.33 22.10
C ILE A 393 -27.15 8.44 21.52
N ILE A 394 -27.28 8.86 20.25
CA ILE A 394 -28.57 8.97 19.56
C ILE A 394 -29.26 7.61 19.47
N THR A 395 -28.50 6.55 19.14
CA THR A 395 -29.05 5.20 19.03
C THR A 395 -29.50 4.69 20.39
N TYR A 396 -28.68 4.84 21.43
CA TYR A 396 -29.00 4.40 22.79
C TYR A 396 -30.27 5.07 23.34
N VAL A 397 -30.34 6.40 23.29
CA VAL A 397 -31.52 7.16 23.77
C VAL A 397 -32.75 6.84 22.91
N GLY A 398 -32.57 6.73 21.59
CA GLY A 398 -33.66 6.40 20.67
C GLY A 398 -34.24 5.01 20.96
N CYS A 399 -33.41 3.97 21.01
CA CYS A 399 -33.84 2.60 21.27
C CYS A 399 -34.56 2.47 22.62
N LEU A 400 -34.13 3.20 23.66
CA LEU A 400 -34.83 3.23 24.94
C LEU A 400 -36.26 3.77 24.81
N ILE A 401 -36.42 4.91 24.11
CA ILE A 401 -37.73 5.52 23.85
C ILE A 401 -38.59 4.59 22.97
N SER A 402 -38.01 4.00 21.93
CA SER A 402 -38.67 3.08 21.01
C SER A 402 -39.15 1.81 21.70
N ALA A 403 -38.34 1.22 22.58
CA ALA A 403 -38.73 0.04 23.35
C ALA A 403 -39.92 0.32 24.27
N LEU A 404 -39.90 1.44 25.00
CA LEU A 404 -41.01 1.86 25.87
C LEU A 404 -42.28 2.14 25.07
N ALA A 405 -42.17 2.83 23.93
CA ALA A 405 -43.29 3.11 23.04
C ALA A 405 -43.88 1.82 22.44
N SER A 406 -43.02 0.86 22.06
CA SER A 406 -43.44 -0.43 21.52
C SER A 406 -44.23 -1.23 22.56
N ILE A 407 -43.75 -1.34 23.81
CA ILE A 407 -44.50 -1.99 24.90
C ILE A 407 -45.86 -1.33 25.12
N CYS A 408 -45.90 0.01 25.21
CA CYS A 408 -47.14 0.75 25.39
C CYS A 408 -48.14 0.47 24.25
N THR A 409 -47.65 0.43 23.01
CA THR A 409 -48.48 0.14 21.82
C THR A 409 -49.00 -1.30 21.83
N ILE A 410 -48.13 -2.27 22.16
CA ILE A 410 -48.50 -3.69 22.26
C ILE A 410 -49.60 -3.86 23.31
N PHE A 411 -49.45 -3.27 24.49
CA PHE A 411 -50.48 -3.32 25.54
C PHE A 411 -51.79 -2.71 25.03
N PHE A 412 -51.75 -1.50 24.47
CA PHE A 412 -52.94 -0.84 23.93
C PHE A 412 -53.66 -1.69 22.85
N LEU A 413 -52.91 -2.27 21.92
CA LEU A 413 -53.45 -3.15 20.88
C LEU A 413 -54.03 -4.45 21.46
N TYR A 414 -53.37 -5.01 22.47
CA TYR A 414 -53.85 -6.21 23.16
C TYR A 414 -55.23 -5.99 23.79
N PHE A 415 -55.41 -4.92 24.57
CA PHE A 415 -56.73 -4.60 25.16
C PHE A 415 -57.79 -4.31 24.10
N ARG A 416 -57.41 -3.60 23.03
CA ARG A 416 -58.34 -3.30 21.94
C ARG A 416 -58.76 -4.55 21.17
N SER A 417 -57.86 -5.50 20.96
CA SER A 417 -58.16 -6.78 20.31
C SER A 417 -59.17 -7.61 21.10
N LYS A 418 -59.18 -7.48 22.44
CA LYS A 418 -60.15 -8.14 23.32
C LYS A 418 -61.55 -7.52 23.22
N GLN A 419 -61.66 -6.25 22.82
CA GLN A 419 -62.92 -5.51 22.77
C GLN A 419 -63.64 -5.63 21.42
N ARG A 420 -62.95 -6.03 20.35
CA ARG A 420 -63.48 -6.04 18.98
C ARG A 420 -63.18 -7.40 18.35
N ASP A 421 -64.20 -8.07 17.81
CA ASP A 421 -64.00 -9.34 17.08
C ASP A 421 -62.90 -9.18 16.04
N GLN A 422 -61.90 -10.06 16.13
CA GLN A 422 -60.52 -9.85 15.72
C GLN A 422 -60.36 -9.48 14.23
N THR A 423 -59.50 -8.51 13.95
CA THR A 423 -58.95 -8.29 12.60
C THR A 423 -57.52 -8.85 12.58
N THR A 424 -57.24 -9.86 11.75
CA THR A 424 -55.92 -10.52 11.60
C THR A 424 -54.75 -9.54 11.45
N SER A 425 -54.99 -8.38 10.84
CA SER A 425 -54.01 -7.29 10.71
C SER A 425 -53.47 -6.76 12.04
N MET A 426 -54.27 -6.74 13.12
CA MET A 426 -53.81 -6.25 14.42
C MET A 426 -52.73 -7.17 15.00
N TYR A 427 -52.88 -8.49 14.84
CA TYR A 427 -51.88 -9.46 15.30
C TYR A 427 -50.58 -9.37 14.51
N ILE A 428 -50.64 -9.13 13.20
CA ILE A 428 -49.44 -8.94 12.37
C ILE A 428 -48.66 -7.70 12.84
N HIS A 429 -49.37 -6.60 13.05
CA HIS A 429 -48.78 -5.37 13.58
C HIS A 429 -48.17 -5.55 14.98
N MET A 430 -48.84 -6.30 15.86
CA MET A 430 -48.29 -6.64 17.19
C MET A 430 -47.00 -7.47 17.07
N ASN A 431 -46.91 -8.42 16.14
CA ASN A 431 -45.68 -9.19 15.93
C ASN A 431 -44.52 -8.32 15.42
N LEU A 432 -44.78 -7.36 14.53
CA LEU A 432 -43.78 -6.38 14.10
C LEU A 432 -43.27 -5.54 15.29
N LEU A 433 -44.17 -5.04 16.14
CA LEU A 433 -43.79 -4.30 17.35
C LEU A 433 -42.99 -5.16 18.33
N VAL A 434 -43.30 -6.45 18.46
CA VAL A 434 -42.52 -7.39 19.27
C VAL A 434 -41.12 -7.56 18.67
N ALA A 435 -40.98 -7.69 17.36
CA ALA A 435 -39.67 -7.81 16.70
C ALA A 435 -38.82 -6.53 16.87
N ILE A 436 -39.42 -5.34 16.74
CA ILE A 436 -38.74 -4.06 17.02
C ILE A 436 -38.30 -3.98 18.48
N PHE A 437 -39.19 -4.32 19.42
CA PHE A 437 -38.86 -4.34 20.84
C PHE A 437 -37.69 -5.28 21.15
N LEU A 438 -37.68 -6.49 20.58
CA LEU A 438 -36.57 -7.43 20.74
C LEU A 438 -35.26 -6.87 20.17
N LEU A 439 -35.31 -6.22 19.01
CA LEU A 439 -34.14 -5.57 18.39
C LEU A 439 -33.58 -4.46 19.30
N ASP A 440 -34.45 -3.56 19.79
CA ASP A 440 -34.06 -2.45 20.66
C ASP A 440 -33.45 -2.95 21.98
N VAL A 441 -34.10 -3.90 22.65
CA VAL A 441 -33.61 -4.46 23.93
C VAL A 441 -32.28 -5.18 23.73
N THR A 442 -32.15 -5.97 22.66
CA THR A 442 -30.90 -6.68 22.40
C THR A 442 -29.77 -5.71 22.08
N PHE A 443 -30.05 -4.65 21.34
CA PHE A 443 -29.05 -3.62 21.04
C PHE A 443 -28.57 -2.93 22.32
N LEU A 444 -29.49 -2.53 23.20
CA LEU A 444 -29.16 -1.88 24.49
C LEU A 444 -28.33 -2.79 25.40
N ILE A 445 -28.62 -4.10 25.42
CA ILE A 445 -27.90 -5.06 26.26
C ILE A 445 -26.56 -5.47 25.61
N SER A 446 -26.39 -5.36 24.29
CA SER A 446 -25.19 -5.80 23.56
C SER A 446 -23.90 -5.16 24.08
N GLU A 447 -23.92 -3.87 24.43
CA GLU A 447 -22.77 -3.20 25.04
C GLU A 447 -22.38 -3.80 26.40
N HIS A 448 -23.36 -4.12 27.23
CA HIS A 448 -23.14 -4.77 28.52
C HIS A 448 -22.64 -6.21 28.36
N LEU A 449 -23.12 -6.95 27.35
CA LEU A 449 -22.65 -8.31 27.06
C LEU A 449 -21.22 -8.29 26.52
N ALA A 450 -20.87 -7.30 25.72
CA ALA A 450 -19.51 -7.12 25.20
C ALA A 450 -18.50 -6.75 26.28
N ALA A 451 -18.96 -6.06 27.35
CA ALA A 451 -18.15 -5.79 28.54
C ALA A 451 -17.95 -7.02 29.44
N SER A 452 -18.73 -8.09 29.25
CA SER A 452 -18.55 -9.32 30.01
C SER A 452 -17.29 -10.07 29.57
N SER A 453 -16.57 -10.70 30.50
CA SER A 453 -15.31 -11.41 30.21
C SER A 453 -15.48 -12.73 29.48
N SER A 454 -16.71 -13.19 29.25
CA SER A 454 -17.00 -14.48 28.64
C SER A 454 -17.38 -14.35 27.17
N GLU A 455 -16.54 -14.89 26.30
CA GLU A 455 -16.77 -14.91 24.84
C GLU A 455 -18.12 -15.55 24.47
N ALA A 456 -18.51 -16.62 25.15
CA ALA A 456 -19.78 -17.32 24.90
C ALA A 456 -21.02 -16.42 25.09
N ILE A 457 -21.00 -15.53 26.09
CA ILE A 457 -22.11 -14.60 26.34
C ILE A 457 -22.19 -13.56 25.22
N CYS A 458 -21.04 -13.09 24.73
CA CYS A 458 -21.01 -12.15 23.62
C CYS A 458 -21.45 -12.81 22.30
N THR A 459 -20.98 -14.03 22.02
CA THR A 459 -21.45 -14.82 20.86
C THR A 459 -22.97 -15.01 20.90
N ALA A 460 -23.54 -15.38 22.06
CA ALA A 460 -24.99 -15.51 22.23
C ALA A 460 -25.73 -14.17 22.04
N GLY A 461 -25.17 -13.07 22.57
CA GLY A 461 -25.70 -11.72 22.36
C GLY A 461 -25.73 -11.30 20.90
N GLY A 462 -24.65 -11.53 20.16
CA GLY A 462 -24.56 -11.26 18.73
C GLY A 462 -25.53 -12.11 17.91
N LEU A 463 -25.69 -13.38 18.28
CA LEU A 463 -26.68 -14.29 17.68
C LEU A 463 -28.11 -13.75 17.85
N PHE A 464 -28.46 -13.32 19.06
CA PHE A 464 -29.78 -12.80 19.38
C PHE A 464 -30.05 -11.45 18.70
N LEU A 465 -29.02 -10.60 18.57
CA LEU A 465 -29.13 -9.32 17.87
C LEU A 465 -29.39 -9.54 16.38
N HIS A 466 -28.66 -10.47 15.76
CA HIS A 466 -28.84 -10.82 14.36
C HIS A 466 -30.22 -11.45 14.10
N PHE A 467 -30.68 -12.35 14.98
CA PHE A 467 -32.02 -12.93 14.91
C PHE A 467 -33.12 -11.86 15.00
N SER A 468 -32.99 -10.93 15.95
CA SER A 468 -33.96 -9.85 16.14
C SER A 468 -34.00 -8.90 14.94
N LEU A 469 -32.84 -8.59 14.34
CA LEU A 469 -32.75 -7.78 13.13
C LEU A 469 -33.47 -8.46 11.95
N LEU A 470 -33.13 -9.72 11.65
CA LEU A 470 -33.76 -10.46 10.55
C LEU A 470 -35.27 -10.65 10.77
N SER A 471 -35.69 -10.86 12.02
CA SER A 471 -37.11 -10.95 12.39
C SER A 471 -37.84 -9.62 12.19
N CYS A 472 -37.21 -8.49 12.51
CA CYS A 472 -37.78 -7.19 12.24
C CYS A 472 -38.00 -6.99 10.72
N LEU A 473 -37.00 -7.34 9.91
CA LEU A 473 -37.08 -7.24 8.45
C LEU A 473 -38.16 -8.16 7.84
N THR A 474 -38.25 -9.42 8.27
CA THR A 474 -39.30 -10.33 7.80
C THR A 474 -40.69 -9.82 8.15
N TRP A 475 -40.92 -9.39 9.40
CA TRP A 475 -42.20 -8.85 9.82
C TRP A 475 -42.56 -7.54 9.11
N MET A 476 -41.57 -6.72 8.77
CA MET A 476 -41.80 -5.51 7.99
C MET A 476 -42.22 -5.83 6.54
N GLY A 477 -41.69 -6.90 5.96
CA GLY A 477 -42.15 -7.42 4.67
C GLY A 477 -43.56 -8.01 4.74
N ILE A 478 -43.84 -8.82 5.78
CA ILE A 478 -45.16 -9.43 6.00
C ILE A 478 -46.24 -8.36 6.19
N GLU A 479 -45.95 -7.34 6.99
CA GLU A 479 -46.86 -6.22 7.21
C GLU A 479 -47.09 -5.43 5.92
N GLY A 480 -46.04 -5.25 5.08
CA GLY A 480 -46.19 -4.64 3.75
C GLY A 480 -47.13 -5.40 2.83
N TYR A 481 -47.03 -6.73 2.81
CA TYR A 481 -47.97 -7.58 2.09
C TYR A 481 -49.40 -7.51 2.66
N ASN A 482 -49.53 -7.53 4.00
CA ASN A 482 -50.82 -7.42 4.68
C ASN A 482 -51.53 -6.09 4.36
N LEU A 483 -50.81 -4.98 4.38
CA LEU A 483 -51.34 -3.66 4.02
C LEU A 483 -51.74 -3.59 2.55
N TYR A 484 -50.93 -4.13 1.63
CA TYR A 484 -51.28 -4.23 0.21
C TYR A 484 -52.61 -4.94 0.01
N ARG A 485 -52.81 -6.09 0.66
CA ARG A 485 -54.07 -6.85 0.59
C ARG A 485 -55.25 -6.04 1.12
N LEU A 486 -55.09 -5.35 2.26
CA LEU A 486 -56.18 -4.55 2.85
C LEU A 486 -56.62 -3.37 1.97
N VAL A 487 -55.70 -2.79 1.19
CA VAL A 487 -55.99 -1.61 0.36
C VAL A 487 -56.51 -1.99 -1.03
N ILE A 488 -55.96 -3.04 -1.64
CA ILE A 488 -56.20 -3.35 -3.07
C ILE A 488 -57.08 -4.59 -3.25
N GLU A 489 -56.85 -5.66 -2.48
CA GLU A 489 -57.67 -6.88 -2.58
C GLU A 489 -58.96 -6.69 -1.77
N VAL A 490 -60.06 -6.31 -2.44
CA VAL A 490 -61.38 -6.23 -1.83
C VAL A 490 -61.80 -7.62 -1.36
N PHE A 491 -61.73 -7.83 -0.04
CA PHE A 491 -62.10 -9.01 0.75
C PHE A 491 -62.90 -10.10 0.02
N ASN A 492 -62.24 -11.20 -0.39
CA ASN A 492 -62.86 -12.53 -0.35
C ASN A 492 -61.85 -13.68 -0.41
N ALA A 493 -61.01 -13.83 0.63
CA ALA A 493 -60.19 -15.03 0.78
C ALA A 493 -59.90 -15.31 2.27
N TYR A 494 -60.90 -15.83 2.99
CA TYR A 494 -60.69 -16.43 4.31
C TYR A 494 -59.81 -17.67 4.13
N HIS A 495 -58.52 -17.52 4.37
CA HIS A 495 -57.58 -18.65 4.39
C HIS A 495 -57.46 -19.12 5.84
N ASP A 496 -57.91 -20.34 6.10
CA ASP A 496 -57.68 -21.02 7.37
C ASP A 496 -56.18 -21.01 7.71
N HIS A 497 -55.88 -20.71 8.99
CA HIS A 497 -54.52 -20.67 9.54
C HIS A 497 -53.56 -19.66 8.87
N PHE A 498 -54.06 -18.63 8.19
CA PHE A 498 -53.22 -17.60 7.55
C PHE A 498 -52.21 -16.95 8.51
N LEU A 499 -52.64 -16.58 9.72
CA LEU A 499 -51.77 -15.99 10.74
C LEU A 499 -50.65 -16.95 11.17
N LEU A 500 -50.96 -18.24 11.32
CA LEU A 500 -49.98 -19.25 11.75
C LEU A 500 -48.90 -19.45 10.68
N LYS A 501 -49.28 -19.48 9.40
CA LYS A 501 -48.32 -19.50 8.27
C LYS A 501 -47.41 -18.28 8.28
N LEU A 502 -47.97 -17.09 8.51
CA LEU A 502 -47.17 -15.86 8.61
C LEU A 502 -46.24 -15.87 9.81
N CYS A 503 -46.66 -16.35 10.98
CA CYS A 503 -45.78 -16.49 12.14
C CYS A 503 -44.64 -17.48 11.89
N LEU A 504 -44.92 -18.59 11.20
CA LEU A 504 -43.90 -19.57 10.84
C LEU A 504 -42.85 -18.98 9.90
N VAL A 505 -43.26 -18.15 8.93
CA VAL A 505 -42.33 -17.42 8.06
C VAL A 505 -41.60 -16.31 8.82
N GLY A 506 -42.34 -15.48 9.55
CA GLY A 506 -41.84 -14.28 10.21
C GLY A 506 -40.80 -14.56 11.29
N TRP A 507 -40.99 -15.62 12.09
CA TRP A 507 -40.06 -16.02 13.15
C TRP A 507 -39.17 -17.21 12.77
N GLY A 508 -39.71 -18.17 12.02
CA GLY A 508 -39.00 -19.41 11.69
C GLY A 508 -37.90 -19.22 10.64
N PHE A 509 -38.12 -18.39 9.62
CA PHE A 509 -37.09 -18.13 8.61
C PHE A 509 -35.85 -17.41 9.20
N PRO A 510 -35.98 -16.31 9.98
CA PRO A 510 -34.82 -15.71 10.67
C PRO A 510 -34.10 -16.68 11.59
N PHE A 511 -34.84 -17.47 12.36
CA PHE A 511 -34.27 -18.47 13.25
C PHE A 511 -33.43 -19.50 12.47
N PHE A 512 -33.99 -20.04 11.38
CA PHE A 512 -33.30 -21.00 10.52
C PHE A 512 -32.01 -20.41 9.94
N CYS A 513 -32.04 -19.19 9.39
CA CYS A 513 -30.87 -18.52 8.83
C CYS A 513 -29.76 -18.34 9.88
N VAL A 514 -30.10 -17.83 11.06
CA VAL A 514 -29.13 -17.57 12.13
C VAL A 514 -28.53 -18.87 12.67
N MET A 515 -29.35 -19.91 12.85
CA MET A 515 -28.90 -21.23 13.28
C MET A 515 -27.98 -21.89 12.25
N LEU A 516 -28.29 -21.77 10.95
CA LEU A 516 -27.43 -22.28 9.89
C LEU A 516 -26.04 -21.63 9.93
N ILE A 517 -25.98 -20.32 10.10
CA ILE A 517 -24.72 -19.57 10.19
C ILE A 517 -23.91 -19.99 11.42
N PHE A 518 -24.60 -20.14 12.56
CA PHE A 518 -23.98 -20.57 13.81
C PHE A 518 -23.43 -22.00 13.73
N LEU A 519 -24.19 -22.93 13.13
CA LEU A 519 -23.77 -24.32 12.91
C LEU A 519 -22.61 -24.44 11.93
N ALA A 520 -22.55 -23.56 10.92
CA ALA A 520 -21.46 -23.54 9.95
C ALA A 520 -20.14 -23.15 10.61
N ASN A 521 -20.13 -22.05 11.39
CA ASN A 521 -19.01 -21.71 12.25
C ASN A 521 -19.44 -20.74 13.35
N TRP A 522 -19.21 -21.12 14.61
CA TRP A 522 -19.57 -20.32 15.78
C TRP A 522 -18.70 -19.05 15.91
N THR A 523 -17.50 -19.04 15.33
CA THR A 523 -16.58 -17.88 15.36
C THR A 523 -17.04 -16.72 14.48
N ASN A 524 -18.13 -16.90 13.70
CA ASN A 524 -18.75 -15.83 12.92
C ASN A 524 -19.43 -14.76 13.79
N TYR A 525 -19.67 -15.04 15.07
CA TYR A 525 -20.26 -14.11 16.04
C TYR A 525 -19.28 -13.86 17.19
N GLY A 526 -19.01 -12.60 17.50
CA GLY A 526 -18.04 -12.25 18.53
C GLY A 526 -17.98 -10.76 18.85
N PRO A 527 -16.98 -10.33 19.64
CA PRO A 527 -16.78 -8.92 19.96
C PRO A 527 -16.35 -8.16 18.70
N PHE A 528 -17.10 -7.13 18.35
CA PHE A 528 -16.81 -6.19 17.28
C PHE A 528 -16.45 -4.85 17.91
N SER A 529 -15.16 -4.50 17.88
CA SER A 529 -14.62 -3.28 18.49
C SER A 529 -14.68 -2.10 17.53
N ILE A 530 -15.40 -1.04 17.93
CA ILE A 530 -15.45 0.24 17.23
C ILE A 530 -14.65 1.26 18.05
N PRO A 531 -13.57 1.86 17.52
CA PRO A 531 -12.84 2.90 18.24
C PRO A 531 -13.73 4.16 18.40
N ILE A 532 -13.92 4.64 19.65
CA ILE A 532 -14.82 5.77 19.97
C ILE A 532 -14.05 7.06 20.23
N TYR A 533 -12.91 7.00 20.92
CA TYR A 533 -12.11 8.20 21.21
C TYR A 533 -10.63 7.88 21.34
N GLU A 534 -9.80 8.80 20.90
CA GLU A 534 -8.39 8.92 21.27
C GLU A 534 -8.27 10.21 22.09
N SER A 535 -8.01 10.09 23.39
CA SER A 535 -7.80 11.26 24.23
C SER A 535 -6.33 11.65 24.15
N ILE A 536 -6.04 12.95 24.28
CA ILE A 536 -4.70 13.54 24.31
C ILE A 536 -3.78 12.90 25.38
N ASN A 537 -4.34 12.10 26.31
CA ASN A 537 -3.62 11.37 27.36
C ASN A 537 -3.44 9.86 27.08
N GLY A 538 -3.61 9.38 25.84
CA GLY A 538 -3.28 7.99 25.46
C GLY A 538 -4.22 6.90 26.00
N ARG A 539 -5.37 7.27 26.58
CA ARG A 539 -6.48 6.32 26.74
C ARG A 539 -7.33 6.34 25.48
N THR A 540 -7.50 5.18 24.87
CA THR A 540 -8.52 4.91 23.84
C THR A 540 -9.66 4.13 24.50
N THR A 541 -10.92 4.57 24.37
CA THR A 541 -12.03 3.61 24.62
C THR A 541 -12.57 3.06 23.33
N TYR A 542 -12.86 1.76 23.42
CA TYR A 542 -13.47 0.96 22.39
C TYR A 542 -14.93 0.75 22.78
N ALA A 543 -15.87 1.02 21.87
CA ALA A 543 -17.24 0.54 21.96
C ALA A 543 -17.17 -0.85 21.37
N THR A 544 -17.07 -1.84 22.23
CA THR A 544 -17.21 -3.22 21.81
C THR A 544 -18.69 -3.55 21.82
N ILE A 545 -19.21 -4.03 20.70
CA ILE A 545 -20.56 -4.60 20.61
C ILE A 545 -20.45 -6.06 20.21
N CYS A 546 -21.43 -6.87 20.58
CA CYS A 546 -21.46 -8.27 20.14
C CYS A 546 -22.14 -8.36 18.77
N TRP A 547 -21.38 -8.69 17.72
CA TRP A 547 -21.87 -8.68 16.34
C TRP A 547 -21.19 -9.72 15.44
N ILE A 548 -21.63 -9.78 14.19
CA ILE A 548 -21.08 -10.64 13.14
C ILE A 548 -19.71 -10.12 12.74
N THR A 549 -18.70 -10.98 12.77
CA THR A 549 -17.30 -10.64 12.45
C THR A 549 -16.96 -10.82 10.96
N SER A 550 -17.68 -11.72 10.28
CA SER A 550 -17.42 -12.03 8.86
C SER A 550 -18.07 -11.01 7.92
N PRO A 551 -17.29 -10.31 7.06
CA PRO A 551 -17.83 -9.32 6.12
C PRO A 551 -18.72 -9.95 5.04
N LEU A 552 -18.43 -11.20 4.63
CA LEU A 552 -19.22 -11.91 3.62
C LEU A 552 -20.67 -12.16 4.11
N ILE A 553 -20.81 -12.60 5.36
CA ILE A 553 -22.12 -12.87 5.97
C ILE A 553 -22.89 -11.55 6.14
N HIS A 554 -22.21 -10.50 6.59
CA HIS A 554 -22.82 -9.18 6.68
C HIS A 554 -23.38 -8.71 5.33
N ASN A 555 -22.60 -8.81 4.26
CA ASN A 555 -23.01 -8.34 2.94
C ASN A 555 -24.14 -9.19 2.33
N ILE A 556 -24.03 -10.52 2.38
CA ILE A 556 -25.02 -11.39 1.74
C ILE A 556 -26.30 -11.46 2.57
N VAL A 557 -26.18 -11.76 3.86
CA VAL A 557 -27.34 -12.09 4.70
C VAL A 557 -28.01 -10.82 5.22
N ASN A 558 -27.27 -9.82 5.71
CA ASN A 558 -27.91 -8.60 6.20
C ASN A 558 -28.24 -7.67 5.04
N LEU A 559 -27.24 -7.21 4.28
CA LEU A 559 -27.46 -6.21 3.24
C LEU A 559 -28.27 -6.78 2.07
N GLY A 560 -28.02 -8.01 1.64
CA GLY A 560 -28.79 -8.67 0.58
C GLY A 560 -30.24 -8.91 0.97
N PHE A 561 -30.51 -9.47 2.16
CA PHE A 561 -31.89 -9.68 2.62
C PHE A 561 -32.63 -8.37 2.86
N PHE A 562 -31.97 -7.39 3.47
CA PHE A 562 -32.49 -6.04 3.61
C PHE A 562 -32.88 -5.43 2.25
N SER A 563 -32.01 -5.54 1.24
CA SER A 563 -32.27 -5.04 -0.12
C SER A 563 -33.51 -5.68 -0.73
N LEU A 564 -33.67 -7.00 -0.55
CA LEU A 564 -34.83 -7.75 -1.04
C LEU A 564 -36.13 -7.26 -0.39
N VAL A 565 -36.16 -7.15 0.94
CA VAL A 565 -37.34 -6.66 1.69
C VAL A 565 -37.66 -5.21 1.32
N PHE A 566 -36.64 -4.36 1.19
CA PHE A 566 -36.81 -2.97 0.81
C PHE A 566 -37.41 -2.82 -0.60
N LEU A 567 -36.90 -3.55 -1.58
CA LEU A 567 -37.44 -3.55 -2.94
C LEU A 567 -38.89 -4.04 -2.94
N PHE A 568 -39.17 -5.14 -2.24
CA PHE A 568 -40.52 -5.67 -2.11
C PHE A 568 -41.49 -4.64 -1.50
N ASN A 569 -41.13 -4.04 -0.36
CA ASN A 569 -41.95 -3.05 0.32
C ASN A 569 -42.15 -1.77 -0.50
N SER A 570 -41.13 -1.35 -1.26
CA SER A 570 -41.23 -0.19 -2.17
C SER A 570 -42.23 -0.43 -3.29
N VAL A 571 -42.24 -1.63 -3.88
CA VAL A 571 -43.24 -2.02 -4.90
C VAL A 571 -44.64 -2.06 -4.29
N MET A 572 -44.81 -2.67 -3.12
CA MET A 572 -46.10 -2.72 -2.42
C MET A 572 -46.62 -1.33 -2.08
N LEU A 573 -45.75 -0.44 -1.55
CA LEU A 573 -46.09 0.95 -1.24
C LEU A 573 -46.50 1.71 -2.51
N GLY A 574 -45.75 1.56 -3.61
CA GLY A 574 -46.07 2.20 -4.88
C GLY A 574 -47.43 1.77 -5.42
N ALA A 575 -47.79 0.48 -5.30
CA ALA A 575 -49.11 -0.01 -5.67
C ALA A 575 -50.22 0.58 -4.79
N MET A 576 -50.02 0.61 -3.46
CA MET A 576 -50.99 1.20 -2.53
C MET A 576 -51.18 2.71 -2.76
N VAL A 577 -50.09 3.45 -3.00
CA VAL A 577 -50.14 4.88 -3.32
C VAL A 577 -50.96 5.12 -4.59
N ARG A 578 -50.74 4.31 -5.64
CA ARG A 578 -51.51 4.42 -6.89
C ARG A 578 -53.01 4.23 -6.65
N GLU A 579 -53.40 3.20 -5.90
CA GLU A 579 -54.81 2.94 -5.60
C GLU A 579 -55.41 4.06 -4.74
N ILE A 580 -54.72 4.50 -3.67
CA ILE A 580 -55.16 5.59 -2.79
C ILE A 580 -55.34 6.90 -3.58
N LEU A 581 -54.46 7.19 -4.55
CA LEU A 581 -54.58 8.36 -5.41
C LEU A 581 -55.72 8.22 -6.43
N GLN A 582 -55.96 7.03 -6.97
CA GLN A 582 -57.05 6.77 -7.91
C GLN A 582 -58.44 6.92 -7.26
N GLN A 583 -58.60 6.46 -6.03
CA GLN A 583 -59.87 6.57 -5.31
C GLN A 583 -60.20 8.00 -4.85
N ASN A 584 -59.25 8.94 -4.94
CA ASN A 584 -59.36 10.23 -4.27
C ASN A 584 -59.44 11.42 -5.23
N LYS A 585 -60.64 11.67 -5.76
CA LYS A 585 -60.95 12.88 -6.54
C LYS A 585 -61.35 14.11 -5.69
N LYS A 586 -61.39 14.02 -4.34
CA LYS A 586 -61.97 15.07 -3.47
C LYS A 586 -61.14 15.41 -2.21
N GLY A 587 -60.10 16.24 -2.39
CA GLY A 587 -59.89 17.42 -1.54
C GLY A 587 -59.14 17.36 -0.18
N HIS A 588 -58.87 16.21 0.46
CA HIS A 588 -58.24 16.19 1.80
C HIS A 588 -56.71 15.91 1.83
N LYS A 589 -55.90 16.77 1.21
CA LYS A 589 -54.44 16.55 1.02
C LYS A 589 -53.66 16.14 2.28
N LEU A 590 -53.85 16.81 3.43
CA LEU A 590 -53.03 16.59 4.64
C LEU A 590 -53.24 15.21 5.29
N LYS A 591 -54.48 14.69 5.32
CA LYS A 591 -54.76 13.37 5.92
C LYS A 591 -54.09 12.25 5.13
N HIS A 592 -54.07 12.36 3.80
CA HIS A 592 -53.42 11.38 2.93
C HIS A 592 -51.90 11.45 3.02
N VAL A 593 -51.31 12.65 3.09
CA VAL A 593 -49.87 12.77 3.31
C VAL A 593 -49.46 12.14 4.65
N LEU A 594 -50.24 12.34 5.72
CA LEU A 594 -49.92 11.74 7.02
C LEU A 594 -50.09 10.21 7.01
N ALA A 595 -51.12 9.70 6.33
CA ALA A 595 -51.30 8.26 6.15
C ALA A 595 -50.16 7.63 5.33
N LEU A 596 -49.78 8.25 4.21
CA LEU A 596 -48.68 7.80 3.35
C LEU A 596 -47.33 7.87 4.07
N LEU A 597 -47.08 8.92 4.85
CA LEU A 597 -45.86 9.06 5.65
C LEU A 597 -45.78 7.97 6.72
N GLY A 598 -46.87 7.71 7.43
CA GLY A 598 -46.94 6.62 8.41
C GLY A 598 -46.73 5.24 7.80
N LEU A 599 -47.36 4.96 6.66
CA LEU A 599 -47.15 3.72 5.90
C LEU A 599 -45.69 3.59 5.48
N SER A 600 -45.06 4.67 4.99
CA SER A 600 -43.65 4.67 4.59
C SER A 600 -42.70 4.35 5.76
N ILE A 601 -42.97 4.87 6.95
CA ILE A 601 -42.17 4.60 8.16
C ILE A 601 -42.39 3.16 8.63
N LEU A 602 -43.64 2.70 8.63
CA LEU A 602 -44.03 1.36 9.05
C LEU A 602 -43.44 0.27 8.14
N LEU A 603 -43.27 0.57 6.85
CA LEU A 603 -42.60 -0.29 5.86
C LEU A 603 -41.08 -0.14 5.80
N GLY A 604 -40.50 0.72 6.65
CA GLY A 604 -39.06 0.97 6.77
C GLY A 604 -38.37 1.48 5.51
N ILE A 605 -39.08 2.26 4.69
CA ILE A 605 -38.48 3.03 3.59
C ILE A 605 -37.34 3.97 4.05
N PRO A 606 -37.33 4.55 5.27
CA PRO A 606 -36.19 5.32 5.76
C PRO A 606 -34.86 4.56 5.74
N TRP A 607 -34.88 3.23 5.72
CA TRP A 607 -33.67 2.44 5.59
C TRP A 607 -33.00 2.59 4.22
N ALA A 608 -33.70 3.06 3.18
CA ALA A 608 -33.12 3.39 1.87
C ALA A 608 -31.97 4.40 1.97
N LEU A 609 -31.96 5.22 3.04
CA LEU A 609 -30.91 6.19 3.31
C LEU A 609 -29.53 5.55 3.49
N ILE A 610 -29.44 4.25 3.83
CA ILE A 610 -28.18 3.49 3.81
C ILE A 610 -27.57 3.47 2.41
N PHE A 611 -28.36 3.20 1.36
CA PHE A 611 -27.82 3.12 -0.01
C PHE A 611 -27.34 4.48 -0.51
N PHE A 612 -28.03 5.54 -0.12
CA PHE A 612 -27.60 6.91 -0.39
C PHE A 612 -26.31 7.27 0.34
N SER A 613 -26.12 6.77 1.57
CA SER A 613 -24.87 6.95 2.31
C SER A 613 -23.67 6.32 1.60
N PHE A 614 -23.82 5.13 1.02
CA PHE A 614 -22.74 4.48 0.27
C PHE A 614 -22.43 5.16 -1.07
N THR A 615 -23.42 5.77 -1.72
CA THR A 615 -23.27 6.30 -3.09
C THR A 615 -22.76 7.75 -3.12
N SER A 616 -23.02 8.55 -2.09
CA SER A 616 -22.71 9.99 -2.08
C SER A 616 -21.74 10.36 -0.97
N GLY A 617 -20.45 10.56 -1.32
CA GLY A 617 -19.41 10.94 -0.35
C GLY A 617 -19.69 12.24 0.43
N VAL A 618 -20.36 13.23 -0.18
CA VAL A 618 -20.67 14.52 0.46
C VAL A 618 -21.89 14.46 1.38
N PHE A 619 -22.89 13.62 1.06
CA PHE A 619 -24.13 13.49 1.85
C PHE A 619 -24.12 12.30 2.81
N CYS A 620 -23.08 11.47 2.77
CA CYS A 620 -22.95 10.26 3.58
C CYS A 620 -23.22 10.52 5.07
N LEU A 621 -22.57 11.55 5.65
CA LEU A 621 -22.74 11.87 7.07
C LEU A 621 -24.19 12.26 7.42
N VAL A 622 -24.81 13.13 6.62
CA VAL A 622 -26.20 13.57 6.85
C VAL A 622 -27.17 12.40 6.73
N SER A 623 -27.02 11.59 5.68
CA SER A 623 -27.82 10.38 5.47
C SER A 623 -27.68 9.38 6.62
N LEU A 624 -26.47 9.20 7.17
CA LEU A 624 -26.22 8.35 8.33
C LEU A 624 -26.89 8.87 9.60
N TYR A 625 -26.83 10.16 9.88
CA TYR A 625 -27.51 10.76 11.04
C TYR A 625 -29.02 10.60 10.95
N ILE A 626 -29.60 10.92 9.79
CA ILE A 626 -31.06 10.79 9.59
C ILE A 626 -31.48 9.33 9.69
N PHE A 627 -30.74 8.42 9.05
CA PHE A 627 -30.96 6.98 9.14
C PHE A 627 -30.95 6.51 10.61
N THR A 628 -29.92 6.90 11.37
CA THR A 628 -29.75 6.49 12.76
C THR A 628 -30.90 6.99 13.63
N ILE A 629 -31.30 8.26 13.49
CA ILE A 629 -32.41 8.86 14.24
C ILE A 629 -33.73 8.16 13.92
N ILE A 630 -34.02 7.91 12.64
CA ILE A 630 -35.30 7.31 12.26
C ILE A 630 -35.41 5.86 12.74
N ASN A 631 -34.31 5.10 12.66
CA ASN A 631 -34.31 3.70 13.09
C ASN A 631 -34.35 3.54 14.59
N SER A 632 -33.54 4.30 15.33
CA SER A 632 -33.57 4.22 16.78
C SER A 632 -34.92 4.66 17.35
N LEU A 633 -35.68 5.51 16.64
CA LEU A 633 -37.02 5.94 17.03
C LEU A 633 -38.16 5.21 16.30
N GLN A 634 -37.88 4.12 15.56
CA GLN A 634 -38.87 3.49 14.68
C GLN A 634 -40.15 3.05 15.43
N GLY A 635 -40.02 2.39 16.58
CA GLY A 635 -41.17 1.98 17.40
C GLY A 635 -41.97 3.18 17.93
N PHE A 636 -41.29 4.28 18.29
CA PHE A 636 -41.94 5.51 18.72
C PHE A 636 -42.72 6.20 17.59
N LEU A 637 -42.16 6.25 16.38
CA LEU A 637 -42.85 6.82 15.23
C LEU A 637 -44.10 6.02 14.85
N ILE A 638 -44.04 4.68 14.96
CA ILE A 638 -45.21 3.80 14.76
C ILE A 638 -46.28 4.08 15.83
N PHE A 639 -45.89 4.21 17.09
CA PHE A 639 -46.81 4.57 18.18
C PHE A 639 -47.51 5.91 17.90
N LEU A 640 -46.75 6.95 17.54
CA LEU A 640 -47.28 8.27 17.23
C LEU A 640 -48.27 8.20 16.07
N TRP A 641 -47.90 7.50 14.99
CA TRP A 641 -48.78 7.31 13.85
C TRP A 641 -50.09 6.63 14.25
N TYR A 642 -50.02 5.52 14.99
CA TYR A 642 -51.22 4.80 15.42
C TYR A 642 -52.10 5.65 16.34
N TRP A 643 -51.49 6.39 17.27
CA TRP A 643 -52.19 7.36 18.11
C TRP A 643 -52.92 8.42 17.29
N THR A 644 -52.26 9.00 16.28
CA THR A 644 -52.89 9.99 15.39
C THR A 644 -54.05 9.40 14.60
N MET A 645 -53.94 8.16 14.11
CA MET A 645 -55.03 7.47 13.42
C MET A 645 -56.23 7.23 14.34
N VAL A 646 -55.98 6.81 15.59
CA VAL A 646 -57.04 6.62 16.60
C VAL A 646 -57.72 7.96 16.95
N LEU A 647 -56.96 9.04 17.11
CA LEU A 647 -57.51 10.38 17.36
C LEU A 647 -58.36 10.87 16.18
N GLN A 648 -57.91 10.65 14.95
CA GLN A 648 -58.66 11.01 13.75
C GLN A 648 -59.98 10.24 13.66
N ALA A 649 -59.98 8.94 13.97
CA ALA A 649 -61.20 8.13 14.00
C ALA A 649 -62.20 8.61 15.06
N ARG A 650 -61.72 9.10 16.22
CA ARG A 650 -62.58 9.66 17.29
C ARG A 650 -63.14 11.05 16.98
N LYS A 651 -62.50 11.83 16.10
CA LYS A 651 -62.96 13.19 15.76
C LYS A 651 -64.08 13.20 14.71
N SER A 652 -64.38 12.06 14.07
CA SER A 652 -65.39 11.92 13.03
C SER A 652 -66.87 11.68 13.43
N PRO A 653 -67.32 11.59 14.70
CA PRO A 653 -68.77 11.45 14.99
C PRO A 653 -69.60 12.73 15.21
N ASP A 654 -69.00 13.92 15.46
CA ASP A 654 -69.79 15.05 16.03
C ASP A 654 -70.02 16.28 15.12
N SER A 655 -69.76 16.20 13.81
CA SER A 655 -69.97 17.35 12.90
C SER A 655 -71.12 17.21 11.90
N GLN A 656 -72.04 16.27 12.11
CA GLN A 656 -73.19 16.05 11.21
C GLN A 656 -74.54 15.85 11.91
N SER A 657 -74.71 16.41 13.12
CA SER A 657 -75.99 16.44 13.83
C SER A 657 -76.23 17.83 14.44
N SER A 658 -76.73 18.75 13.62
CA SER A 658 -77.52 19.95 14.01
C SER A 658 -77.30 21.02 12.94
N SER A 659 -78.16 21.07 11.92
CA SER A 659 -78.56 22.27 11.16
C SER A 659 -79.40 21.88 9.95
N ASP A 660 -80.54 21.22 10.15
CA ASP A 660 -81.58 21.12 9.10
C ASP A 660 -82.99 21.03 9.71
N SER A 661 -83.22 21.70 10.84
CA SER A 661 -84.56 21.89 11.38
C SER A 661 -84.64 23.18 12.18
N ALA A 662 -84.92 24.31 11.50
CA ALA A 662 -85.67 25.47 12.01
C ALA A 662 -85.51 26.69 11.07
N LYS A 663 -86.35 26.78 10.02
CA LYS A 663 -86.86 28.08 9.54
C LYS A 663 -88.13 27.90 8.70
N LEU A 664 -89.23 27.64 9.40
CA LEU A 664 -90.58 28.00 8.94
C LEU A 664 -91.17 28.89 10.04
N GLN A 665 -91.23 30.20 9.78
CA GLN A 665 -92.14 31.08 10.47
C GLN A 665 -93.23 31.52 9.48
N PRO A 666 -94.51 31.56 9.89
CA PRO A 666 -95.59 32.11 9.09
C PRO A 666 -95.66 33.63 9.29
N SER A 667 -95.78 34.38 8.20
CA SER A 667 -96.28 35.76 8.24
C SER A 667 -97.65 35.79 7.58
N SER A 668 -98.63 36.16 8.40
CA SER A 668 -99.95 36.67 8.03
C SER A 668 -99.87 37.80 7.02
N SER A 669 -100.57 37.65 5.89
CA SER A 669 -101.47 38.63 5.24
C SER A 669 -102.24 37.92 4.15
#